data_AF-A0A433VNM9-F1
#
_entry.id   AF-A0A433VNM9-F1
#
_cell.length_a   1.000
_cell.length_b   1.000
_cell.length_c   1.000
_cell.angle_alpha   90.00
_cell.angle_beta   90.00
_cell.angle_gamma   90.00
#
_symmetry.space_group_name_H-M   'P 1'
#
loop_
_entity.id
_entity.type
_entity.pdbx_description
1 polymer ?
#
loop_
_entity_poly.entity_id
_entity_poly.type
_entity_poly.pdbx_seq_one_letter_code
_entity_poly.pdbx_strand_id
1 'polypeptide(L)'
;MEALKCLLPQTVVGIVIVSHSKQLALGVRELAAQMVQGQVPLAVAGGVDDALNPLGTDVMQVHQAIETVYSDAGVIVLMDMGSALMSAEMALEFLLPEQRNNIRLCEAPLVEGAVAAVVCAAAGGSIEQVLAEARGALAAKASQLGINVPTTQQPEHIEEPSEIYFKEEYTKEIHIAVSNRMGLHARPAAQFVATSSRFEAQIKVKNLTKNTGYVRADSINQVAMLGVRHGHELAISATGADADAAIAALQALVENNFGEGDTPLHESQIHATPDETFISTAAPTLRGIPASPGVAIAPSLRYAMAPLVRHQLPSVQSQQYYIDNPDREWEFLQKALSDAATEIEVLLSQTSTQIGDTEAAIFDAHLLFLNDPVILEALHHYIYVRHINAASAWQAVVEELTNQYRTHYDSYLRSRAADVIDVGQRVLRLLLGTAAAHLNLTEPSILIATDLTPSDTAQLDTSKVLGICTTAGSATSHTAIIARSLGIPAVVGVPEGILRVADGTIVALNGGTGNVWVEPSVDIITAIEAQRSAWQSSEQRAFRNAHKNAITTDGRRIVVYANIGGVADAKVAISMGAEGVGLLRTEFLYLERKTPPSEEEQLKVYQGITQVLESRPLIIRTFDIGGDKPVPYLNLPSENNPFLGWRGIRFCLDRTELFKTQLRAILRASAEGNIKVMFPMIATVGELKAAKAILLEVQQELQQKEIPFNDKIKVGIMIEVPSAVAIADQLAPIVDFFSIGTNDLSQYVMACDRTNPQVASLADALHPAVLRMVQQAVKAAHKAGIAVSLCGELGSDPIATPILIGLGLDDVSLNPQAIPRCKKAITQLSFIEAETIASEALKQESAAKVRELLRTFKYS
;
A
#
# COMPACT_ATOMS: atom_id res chain seq x y z
N MET A 1 56.60 44.52 16.15
CA MET A 1 55.21 44.09 15.88
C MET A 1 54.89 42.89 16.76
N GLU A 2 55.02 43.07 18.06
CA GLU A 2 54.32 42.28 19.08
C GLU A 2 52.96 42.96 19.31
N ALA A 3 51.96 42.19 19.75
CA ALA A 3 50.54 42.54 19.93
C ALA A 3 49.64 42.38 18.69
N LEU A 4 49.41 41.12 18.28
CA LEU A 4 48.06 40.59 18.02
C LEU A 4 48.05 39.05 17.97
N LYS A 5 48.54 38.37 19.03
CA LYS A 5 48.22 36.94 19.26
C LYS A 5 46.88 36.91 20.01
N CYS A 6 45.78 36.83 19.27
CA CYS A 6 44.50 36.41 19.86
C CYS A 6 44.70 35.02 20.45
N LEU A 7 44.42 34.89 21.74
CA LEU A 7 44.37 33.62 22.47
C LEU A 7 43.28 32.72 21.86
N LEU A 8 43.66 31.84 20.93
CA LEU A 8 42.94 30.59 20.70
C LEU A 8 43.22 29.69 21.92
N PRO A 9 42.22 29.01 22.49
CA PRO A 9 42.43 28.15 23.65
C PRO A 9 43.45 27.07 23.30
N GLN A 10 44.51 26.94 24.10
CA GLN A 10 45.59 25.95 23.96
C GLN A 10 45.12 24.49 24.18
N THR A 11 43.85 24.18 23.97
CA THR A 11 43.21 22.92 24.37
C THR A 11 42.41 22.26 23.24
N VAL A 12 42.67 22.63 21.98
CA VAL A 12 41.97 22.07 20.82
C VAL A 12 42.94 21.24 19.97
N VAL A 13 42.46 20.08 19.51
CA VAL A 13 43.21 19.15 18.65
C VAL A 13 43.58 19.84 17.34
N GLY A 14 44.87 19.86 17.00
CA GLY A 14 45.36 20.40 15.73
C GLY A 14 45.13 19.43 14.58
N ILE A 15 44.90 19.94 13.36
CA ILE A 15 44.66 19.09 12.18
C ILE A 15 45.65 19.42 11.07
N VAL A 16 46.31 18.38 10.55
CA VAL A 16 47.25 18.47 9.43
C VAL A 16 46.69 17.71 8.23
N ILE A 17 46.59 18.37 7.09
CA ILE A 17 46.13 17.77 5.83
C ILE A 17 47.33 17.56 4.92
N VAL A 18 47.64 16.30 4.62
CA VAL A 18 48.77 15.89 3.79
C VAL A 18 48.25 15.36 2.45
N SER A 19 48.74 15.93 1.35
CA SER A 19 48.41 15.44 0.01
C SER A 19 49.61 15.55 -0.93
N HIS A 20 49.66 14.73 -1.97
CA HIS A 20 50.65 14.90 -3.03
C HIS A 20 50.46 16.22 -3.80
N SER A 21 49.23 16.75 -3.82
CA SER A 21 48.92 18.02 -4.47
C SER A 21 48.80 19.12 -3.43
N LYS A 22 49.72 20.08 -3.47
CA LYS A 22 49.66 21.29 -2.64
C LYS A 22 48.34 22.04 -2.81
N GLN A 23 47.83 22.09 -4.05
CA GLN A 23 46.56 22.76 -4.36
C GLN A 23 45.37 22.03 -3.73
N LEU A 24 45.38 20.69 -3.74
CA LEU A 24 44.33 19.91 -3.10
C LEU A 24 44.34 20.10 -1.59
N ALA A 25 45.51 19.97 -0.94
CA ALA A 25 45.63 20.19 0.50
C ALA A 25 45.14 21.60 0.92
N LEU A 26 45.52 22.63 0.16
CA LEU A 26 45.04 24.00 0.39
C LEU A 26 43.52 24.15 0.21
N GLY A 27 42.95 23.51 -0.82
CA GLY A 27 41.51 23.53 -1.06
C GLY A 27 40.71 22.84 0.05
N VAL A 28 41.19 21.69 0.55
CA VAL A 28 40.55 21.01 1.69
C VAL A 28 40.66 21.86 2.96
N ARG A 29 41.82 22.49 3.20
CA ARG A 29 41.99 23.42 4.33
C ARG A 29 41.03 24.60 4.25
N GLU A 30 40.85 25.19 3.08
CA GLU A 30 39.91 26.30 2.89
C GLU A 30 38.49 25.88 3.24
N LEU A 31 38.04 24.74 2.73
CA LEU A 31 36.72 24.19 3.02
C LEU A 31 36.54 23.93 4.52
N ALA A 32 37.50 23.24 5.15
CA ALA A 32 37.43 22.90 6.57
C ALA A 32 37.48 24.15 7.47
N ALA A 33 38.29 25.15 7.13
CA ALA A 33 38.38 26.40 7.88
C ALA A 33 37.07 27.21 7.83
N GLN A 34 36.34 27.19 6.71
CA GLN A 34 35.05 27.88 6.59
C GLN A 34 33.98 27.28 7.51
N MET A 35 34.02 25.97 7.76
CA MET A 35 33.02 25.28 8.60
C MET A 35 33.10 25.70 10.07
N VAL A 36 34.27 26.12 10.54
CA VAL A 36 34.49 26.48 11.96
C VAL A 36 35.01 27.91 12.15
N GLN A 37 34.97 28.73 11.10
CA GLN A 37 35.40 30.14 11.12
C GLN A 37 36.81 30.36 11.71
N GLY A 38 37.73 29.41 11.49
CA GLY A 38 39.13 29.51 11.95
C GLY A 38 39.37 29.19 13.44
N GLN A 39 38.42 28.54 14.13
CA GLN A 39 38.53 28.19 15.55
C GLN A 39 39.45 26.97 15.84
N VAL A 40 39.94 26.28 14.81
CA VAL A 40 40.80 25.09 14.92
C VAL A 40 42.14 25.31 14.21
N PRO A 41 43.28 25.00 14.85
CA PRO A 41 44.59 25.06 14.20
C PRO A 41 44.69 24.09 13.01
N LEU A 42 44.95 24.63 11.82
CA LEU A 42 45.03 23.87 10.56
C LEU A 42 46.32 24.15 9.80
N ALA A 43 47.05 23.09 9.46
CA ALA A 43 48.22 23.15 8.58
C ALA A 43 48.09 22.16 7.43
N VAL A 44 48.86 22.43 6.36
CA VAL A 44 48.88 21.60 5.15
C VAL A 44 50.32 21.26 4.78
N ALA A 45 50.52 20.07 4.25
CA ALA A 45 51.77 19.69 3.62
C ALA A 45 51.46 19.00 2.28
N GLY A 46 52.15 19.41 1.23
CA GLY A 46 51.93 18.80 -0.08
C GLY A 46 52.66 19.50 -1.21
N GLY A 47 52.91 18.73 -2.26
CA GLY A 47 53.80 19.08 -3.35
C GLY A 47 55.28 18.94 -2.99
N VAL A 48 56.11 18.89 -4.02
CA VAL A 48 57.57 18.97 -3.93
C VAL A 48 58.06 20.19 -4.71
N ASP A 49 59.21 20.76 -4.35
CA ASP A 49 59.81 21.91 -5.04
C ASP A 49 60.49 21.48 -6.36
N ASP A 50 59.72 20.82 -7.23
CA ASP A 50 60.05 20.55 -8.63
C ASP A 50 59.02 21.24 -9.54
N ALA A 51 59.46 22.25 -10.28
CA ALA A 51 58.60 23.02 -11.18
C ALA A 51 58.04 22.21 -12.36
N LEU A 52 58.68 21.10 -12.73
CA LEU A 52 58.25 20.24 -13.83
C LEU A 52 57.33 19.11 -13.33
N ASN A 53 57.50 18.67 -12.08
CA ASN A 53 56.66 17.62 -11.46
C ASN A 53 56.28 18.00 -10.01
N PRO A 54 55.35 18.95 -9.82
CA PRO A 54 55.07 19.52 -8.51
C PRO A 54 54.27 18.58 -7.58
N LEU A 55 53.88 17.39 -8.05
CA LEU A 55 53.14 16.41 -7.27
C LEU A 55 54.09 15.52 -6.46
N GLY A 56 53.90 15.50 -5.15
CA GLY A 56 54.70 14.70 -4.22
C GLY A 56 54.47 15.14 -2.77
N THR A 57 55.12 14.46 -1.84
CA THR A 57 55.05 14.82 -0.41
C THR A 57 56.46 14.91 0.14
N ASP A 58 56.78 16.01 0.82
CA ASP A 58 58.08 16.24 1.44
C ASP A 58 57.99 16.02 2.96
N VAL A 59 58.86 15.16 3.50
CA VAL A 59 58.87 14.76 4.91
C VAL A 59 59.07 15.97 5.84
N MET A 60 59.95 16.90 5.48
CA MET A 60 60.22 18.08 6.30
C MET A 60 59.06 19.06 6.30
N GLN A 61 58.33 19.19 5.19
CA GLN A 61 57.09 19.96 5.14
C GLN A 61 55.99 19.36 6.02
N VAL A 62 55.86 18.03 6.07
CA VAL A 62 54.90 17.36 6.96
C VAL A 62 55.29 17.58 8.43
N HIS A 63 56.57 17.42 8.76
CA HIS A 63 57.09 17.71 10.11
C HIS A 63 56.79 19.16 10.54
N GLN A 64 57.11 20.14 9.69
CA GLN A 64 56.87 21.54 9.97
C GLN A 64 55.37 21.87 10.11
N ALA A 65 54.51 21.22 9.31
CA ALA A 65 53.07 21.37 9.42
C ALA A 65 52.55 20.85 10.76
N ILE A 66 53.06 19.71 11.24
CA ILE A 66 52.73 19.17 12.57
C ILE A 66 53.17 20.13 13.67
N GLU A 67 54.41 20.61 13.64
CA GLU A 67 54.92 21.56 14.65
C GLU A 67 54.10 22.85 14.71
N THR A 68 53.58 23.31 13.57
CA THR A 68 52.81 24.56 13.48
C THR A 68 51.48 24.49 14.23
N VAL A 69 50.87 23.31 14.32
CA VAL A 69 49.54 23.11 14.95
C VAL A 69 49.60 22.30 16.24
N TYR A 70 50.79 21.91 16.68
CA TYR A 70 50.98 21.07 17.86
C TYR A 70 50.52 21.77 19.14
N SER A 71 49.79 21.04 19.98
CA SER A 71 49.37 21.42 21.33
C SER A 71 49.30 20.18 22.23
N ASP A 72 49.10 20.37 23.53
CA ASP A 72 48.94 19.27 24.49
C ASP A 72 47.66 18.45 24.24
N ALA A 73 46.68 18.99 23.50
CA ALA A 73 45.49 18.26 23.05
C ALA A 73 45.78 17.29 21.89
N GLY A 74 46.96 17.38 21.29
CA GLY A 74 47.44 16.50 20.23
C GLY A 74 47.07 16.92 18.81
N VAL A 75 47.55 16.16 17.83
CA VAL A 75 47.42 16.46 16.39
C VAL A 75 46.92 15.25 15.63
N ILE A 76 45.92 15.46 14.76
CA ILE A 76 45.48 14.46 13.80
C ILE A 76 46.02 14.82 12.42
N VAL A 77 46.70 13.85 11.80
CA VAL A 77 47.18 13.97 10.43
C VAL A 77 46.23 13.17 9.54
N LEU A 78 45.64 13.79 8.52
CA LEU A 78 44.90 13.13 7.45
C LEU A 78 45.74 13.12 6.17
N MET A 79 45.76 12.01 5.45
CA MET A 79 46.59 11.82 4.27
C MET A 79 45.80 11.21 3.12
N ASP A 80 46.21 11.47 1.87
CA ASP A 80 45.55 10.90 0.68
C ASP A 80 45.98 9.46 0.38
N MET A 81 47.06 9.27 -0.39
CA MET A 81 47.43 8.00 -0.98
C MET A 81 48.86 7.61 -0.60
N GLY A 82 49.19 6.32 -0.69
CA GLY A 82 50.55 5.75 -0.76
C GLY A 82 51.68 6.53 -0.09
N SER A 83 52.40 7.37 -0.85
CA SER A 83 53.64 8.01 -0.38
C SER A 83 53.46 9.15 0.64
N ALA A 84 52.25 9.72 0.74
CA ALA A 84 51.92 10.70 1.76
C ALA A 84 51.87 10.07 3.17
N LEU A 85 51.40 8.82 3.28
CA LEU A 85 51.44 8.05 4.53
C LEU A 85 52.89 7.77 4.96
N MET A 86 53.72 7.25 4.04
CA MET A 86 55.14 7.00 4.33
C MET A 86 55.89 8.28 4.75
N SER A 87 55.56 9.40 4.10
CA SER A 87 56.16 10.70 4.44
C SER A 87 55.70 11.20 5.81
N ALA A 88 54.44 10.97 6.17
CA ALA A 88 53.91 11.28 7.50
C ALA A 88 54.53 10.39 8.58
N GLU A 89 54.67 9.08 8.36
CA GLU A 89 55.35 8.16 9.28
C GLU A 89 56.81 8.57 9.51
N MET A 90 57.56 8.86 8.44
CA MET A 90 58.94 9.33 8.55
C MET A 90 59.03 10.70 9.25
N ALA A 91 58.05 11.60 9.04
CA ALA A 91 58.03 12.90 9.72
C ALA A 91 57.89 12.75 11.25
N LEU A 92 57.19 11.72 11.73
CA LEU A 92 57.09 11.42 13.16
C LEU A 92 58.45 11.03 13.78
N GLU A 93 59.38 10.50 12.98
CA GLU A 93 60.72 10.11 13.46
C GLU A 93 61.56 11.32 13.91
N PHE A 94 61.30 12.49 13.33
CA PHE A 94 62.00 13.75 13.64
C PHE A 94 61.47 14.47 14.90
N LEU A 95 60.31 14.04 15.41
CA LEU A 95 59.69 14.62 16.60
C LEU A 95 60.23 13.99 17.90
N LEU A 96 60.21 14.75 18.99
CA LEU A 96 60.60 14.26 20.31
C LEU A 96 59.67 13.10 20.75
N PRO A 97 60.17 12.09 21.50
CA PRO A 97 59.37 10.93 21.90
C PRO A 97 58.06 11.28 22.62
N GLU A 98 58.07 12.34 23.43
CA GLU A 98 56.88 12.83 24.15
C GLU A 98 55.83 13.44 23.21
N GLN A 99 56.25 14.10 22.12
CA GLN A 99 55.35 14.68 21.14
C GLN A 99 54.69 13.62 20.25
N ARG A 100 55.43 12.55 19.93
CA ARG A 100 54.97 11.46 19.06
C ARG A 100 53.73 10.74 19.62
N ASN A 101 53.62 10.63 20.94
CA ASN A 101 52.47 9.98 21.59
C ASN A 101 51.15 10.74 21.40
N ASN A 102 51.21 12.05 21.14
CA ASN A 102 50.05 12.91 20.97
C ASN A 102 49.68 13.14 19.51
N ILE A 103 50.27 12.37 18.58
CA ILE A 103 49.99 12.50 17.15
C ILE A 103 49.36 11.23 16.63
N ARG A 104 48.24 11.36 15.92
CA ARG A 104 47.50 10.26 15.32
C ARG A 104 47.42 10.41 13.81
N LEU A 105 47.86 9.39 13.08
CA LEU A 105 47.61 9.28 11.64
C LEU A 105 46.21 8.70 11.45
N CYS A 106 45.37 9.35 10.64
CA CYS A 106 43.98 8.98 10.42
C CYS A 106 43.73 8.55 8.97
N GLU A 107 43.20 7.35 8.80
CA GLU A 107 42.92 6.71 7.51
C GLU A 107 41.60 7.15 6.85
N ALA A 108 40.99 8.23 7.34
CA ALA A 108 39.72 8.74 6.82
C ALA A 108 39.88 9.35 5.41
N PRO A 109 38.81 9.36 4.58
CA PRO A 109 38.84 10.07 3.30
C PRO A 109 39.20 11.55 3.50
N LEU A 110 40.18 12.04 2.72
CA LEU A 110 40.87 13.31 3.00
C LEU A 110 39.93 14.51 3.16
N VAL A 111 38.89 14.62 2.33
CA VAL A 111 37.98 15.79 2.35
C VAL A 111 36.94 15.66 3.45
N GLU A 112 36.14 14.60 3.41
CA GLU A 112 35.05 14.36 4.36
C GLU A 112 35.58 14.20 5.79
N GLY A 113 36.68 13.46 5.96
CA GLY A 113 37.34 13.26 7.25
C GLY A 113 37.90 14.55 7.83
N ALA A 114 38.50 15.42 7.02
CA ALA A 114 39.04 16.69 7.51
C ALA A 114 37.94 17.65 7.97
N VAL A 115 36.80 17.70 7.26
CA VAL A 115 35.65 18.52 7.67
C VAL A 115 35.05 18.01 8.98
N ALA A 116 34.81 16.69 9.08
CA ALA A 116 34.27 16.06 10.28
C ALA A 116 35.20 16.26 11.50
N ALA A 117 36.51 16.05 11.31
CA ALA A 117 37.52 16.25 12.34
C ALA A 117 37.52 17.70 12.86
N VAL A 118 37.50 18.68 11.96
CA VAL A 118 37.54 20.10 12.33
C VAL A 118 36.28 20.53 13.09
N VAL A 119 35.09 20.06 12.68
CA VAL A 119 33.84 20.35 13.39
C VAL A 119 33.84 19.73 14.80
N CYS A 120 34.29 18.47 14.94
CA CYS A 120 34.37 17.80 16.23
C CYS A 120 35.42 18.47 17.15
N ALA A 121 36.58 18.84 16.62
CA ALA A 121 37.62 19.53 17.37
C ALA A 121 37.15 20.91 17.85
N ALA A 122 36.45 21.68 17.01
CA ALA A 122 35.85 22.97 17.40
C ALA A 122 34.81 22.83 18.51
N ALA A 123 34.10 21.70 18.56
CA ALA A 123 33.16 21.37 19.62
C ALA A 123 33.84 20.91 20.94
N GLY A 124 35.18 20.88 20.98
CA GLY A 124 35.96 20.47 22.16
C GLY A 124 36.12 18.96 22.31
N GLY A 125 35.95 18.19 21.23
CA GLY A 125 36.14 16.74 21.23
C GLY A 125 37.57 16.34 21.60
N SER A 126 37.71 15.25 22.37
CA SER A 126 39.00 14.62 22.62
C SER A 126 39.61 14.04 21.33
N ILE A 127 40.93 13.85 21.29
CA ILE A 127 41.61 13.33 20.10
C ILE A 127 41.02 11.99 19.59
N GLU A 128 40.57 11.12 20.49
CA GLU A 128 39.93 9.84 20.12
C GLU A 128 38.53 10.03 19.53
N GLN A 129 37.75 11.00 20.02
CA GLN A 129 36.44 11.35 19.46
C GLN A 129 36.57 12.00 18.09
N VAL A 130 37.52 12.92 17.93
CA VAL A 130 37.78 13.58 16.63
C VAL A 130 38.22 12.55 15.58
N LEU A 131 39.00 11.56 15.98
CA LEU A 131 39.48 10.48 15.11
C LEU A 131 38.36 9.49 14.73
N ALA A 132 37.47 9.15 15.66
CA ALA A 132 36.29 8.33 15.37
C ALA A 132 35.33 9.04 14.40
N GLU A 133 35.08 10.34 14.61
CA GLU A 133 34.21 11.14 13.74
C GLU A 133 34.79 11.28 12.34
N ALA A 134 36.11 11.50 12.22
CA ALA A 134 36.80 11.54 10.95
C ALA A 134 36.66 10.22 10.17
N ARG A 135 36.85 9.07 10.82
CA ARG A 135 36.69 7.73 10.21
C ARG A 135 35.24 7.45 9.79
N GLY A 136 34.29 7.91 10.60
CA GLY A 136 32.85 7.80 10.33
C GLY A 136 32.35 8.72 9.22
N ALA A 137 33.13 9.71 8.78
CA ALA A 137 32.66 10.75 7.86
C ALA A 137 32.16 10.21 6.51
N LEU A 138 32.67 9.06 6.05
CA LEU A 138 32.19 8.44 4.82
C LEU A 138 30.83 7.75 5.00
N ALA A 139 30.46 7.35 6.22
CA ALA A 139 29.24 6.59 6.49
C ALA A 139 27.98 7.36 6.11
N ALA A 140 27.95 8.68 6.31
CA ALA A 140 26.82 9.52 5.91
C ALA A 140 26.62 9.53 4.38
N LYS A 141 27.71 9.69 3.62
CA LYS A 141 27.67 9.71 2.15
C LYS A 141 27.45 8.31 1.56
N ALA A 142 28.03 7.28 2.17
CA ALA A 142 27.82 5.89 1.79
C ALA A 142 26.38 5.43 2.08
N SER A 143 25.80 5.87 3.21
CA SER A 143 24.39 5.68 3.53
C SER A 143 23.47 6.37 2.52
N GLN A 144 23.78 7.61 2.12
CA GLN A 144 23.06 8.33 1.05
C GLN A 144 23.14 7.61 -0.31
N LEU A 145 24.23 6.89 -0.58
CA LEU A 145 24.43 6.13 -1.81
C LEU A 145 24.00 4.65 -1.70
N GLY A 146 23.57 4.19 -0.53
CA GLY A 146 23.20 2.80 -0.27
C GLY A 146 24.37 1.80 -0.29
N ILE A 147 25.60 2.25 -0.03
CA ILE A 147 26.81 1.42 0.03
C ILE A 147 27.15 1.08 1.49
N ASN A 148 27.29 -0.19 1.81
CA ASN A 148 27.78 -0.63 3.13
C ASN A 148 29.32 -0.50 3.18
N VAL A 149 29.83 0.40 4.00
CA VAL A 149 31.26 0.48 4.32
C VAL A 149 31.51 -0.27 5.63
N PRO A 150 32.40 -1.28 5.69
CA PRO A 150 32.72 -1.98 6.92
C PRO A 150 33.44 -1.04 7.89
N THR A 151 32.84 -0.74 9.05
CA THR A 151 33.47 0.06 10.11
C THR A 151 34.48 -0.80 10.87
N THR A 152 35.76 -0.42 10.84
CA THR A 152 36.86 -1.08 11.55
C THR A 152 36.83 -0.75 13.05
N GLN A 153 36.72 -1.82 13.86
CA GLN A 153 37.19 -2.01 15.25
C GLN A 153 37.00 -0.87 16.28
N GLN A 154 36.07 -1.08 17.24
CA GLN A 154 36.11 -0.41 18.55
C GLN A 154 37.17 -1.08 19.46
N PRO A 155 37.96 -0.32 20.26
CA PRO A 155 38.95 -0.89 21.18
C PRO A 155 38.31 -1.53 22.42
N GLU A 156 38.97 -2.57 22.92
CA GLU A 156 38.64 -3.36 24.10
C GLU A 156 38.59 -2.55 25.41
N HIS A 157 37.69 -2.98 26.29
CA HIS A 157 37.70 -2.94 27.76
C HIS A 157 38.44 -1.79 28.47
N ILE A 158 37.68 -0.93 29.16
CA ILE A 158 38.13 -0.20 30.35
C ILE A 158 37.28 -0.66 31.54
N GLU A 159 37.97 -1.11 32.58
CA GLU A 159 37.46 -1.65 33.84
C GLU A 159 36.59 -0.65 34.62
N GLU A 160 35.58 -1.21 35.31
CA GLU A 160 34.67 -0.52 36.23
C GLU A 160 35.38 0.10 37.45
N PRO A 161 34.73 1.09 38.11
CA PRO A 161 34.74 1.14 39.55
C PRO A 161 33.33 0.93 40.15
N SER A 162 33.22 -0.22 40.81
CA SER A 162 32.50 -0.50 42.08
C SER A 162 30.97 -0.29 42.16
N GLU A 163 30.29 -1.43 42.16
CA GLU A 163 29.17 -1.85 43.04
C GLU A 163 28.18 -0.78 43.52
N ILE A 164 27.04 -0.69 42.82
CA ILE A 164 25.72 -0.51 43.45
C ILE A 164 24.76 -1.51 42.82
N TYR A 165 24.28 -2.47 43.62
CA TYR A 165 23.32 -3.49 43.26
C TYR A 165 22.02 -2.90 42.66
N PHE A 166 21.77 -3.14 41.38
CA PHE A 166 20.41 -3.18 40.83
C PHE A 166 20.19 -4.52 40.09
N LYS A 167 19.02 -5.10 40.36
CA LYS A 167 18.55 -6.41 39.90
C LYS A 167 18.81 -6.63 38.41
N GLU A 168 19.24 -7.84 38.05
CA GLU A 168 19.25 -8.35 36.67
C GLU A 168 17.91 -8.02 36.00
N GLU A 169 17.93 -7.08 35.06
CA GLU A 169 16.80 -6.82 34.19
C GLU A 169 16.67 -8.04 33.27
N TYR A 170 15.57 -8.78 33.44
CA TYR A 170 15.27 -9.95 32.64
C TYR A 170 14.94 -9.50 31.21
N THR A 171 15.94 -9.51 30.34
CA THR A 171 15.81 -9.18 28.91
C THR A 171 15.67 -10.46 28.10
N LYS A 172 14.60 -10.55 27.31
CA LYS A 172 14.34 -11.67 26.41
C LYS A 172 14.22 -11.18 24.98
N GLU A 173 14.96 -11.83 24.08
CA GLU A 173 14.94 -11.52 22.65
C GLU A 173 14.46 -12.71 21.84
N ILE A 174 13.62 -12.44 20.84
CA ILE A 174 13.22 -13.42 19.82
C ILE A 174 13.44 -12.84 18.42
N HIS A 175 13.74 -13.72 17.47
CA HIS A 175 13.84 -13.36 16.06
C HIS A 175 12.64 -13.91 15.32
N ILE A 176 11.96 -13.06 14.57
CA ILE A 176 10.74 -13.44 13.85
C ILE A 176 10.79 -12.93 12.42
N ALA A 177 10.52 -13.80 11.45
CA ALA A 177 10.30 -13.40 10.07
C ALA A 177 8.89 -12.83 9.89
N VAL A 178 8.78 -11.68 9.23
CA VAL A 178 7.50 -11.03 8.92
C VAL A 178 6.92 -11.66 7.67
N SER A 179 5.74 -12.26 7.81
CA SER A 179 5.00 -12.93 6.75
C SER A 179 3.93 -12.06 6.08
N ASN A 180 3.72 -10.81 6.54
CA ASN A 180 2.72 -9.92 5.96
C ASN A 180 3.10 -9.50 4.54
N ARG A 181 2.14 -9.56 3.61
CA ARG A 181 2.32 -9.32 2.17
C ARG A 181 2.91 -7.95 1.84
N MET A 182 2.46 -6.92 2.56
CA MET A 182 2.99 -5.55 2.46
C MET A 182 3.97 -5.22 3.61
N GLY A 183 4.34 -6.22 4.43
CA GLY A 183 5.16 -6.07 5.63
C GLY A 183 4.43 -5.45 6.83
N LEU A 184 5.14 -4.84 7.78
CA LEU A 184 4.53 -4.09 8.89
C LEU A 184 4.00 -2.73 8.39
N HIS A 185 2.93 -2.75 7.61
CA HIS A 185 2.25 -1.53 7.17
C HIS A 185 1.20 -1.05 8.19
N ALA A 186 0.35 -0.09 7.82
CA ALA A 186 -0.55 0.62 8.74
C ALA A 186 -1.36 -0.29 9.68
N ARG A 187 -2.00 -1.38 9.20
CA ARG A 187 -2.83 -2.29 10.02
C ARG A 187 -2.00 -3.32 10.82
N PRO A 188 -0.96 -3.98 10.28
CA PRO A 188 -0.08 -4.85 11.06
C PRO A 188 0.72 -4.10 12.10
N ALA A 189 1.30 -2.97 11.70
CA ALA A 189 2.03 -2.11 12.62
C ALA A 189 1.08 -1.55 13.68
N ALA A 190 -0.16 -1.24 13.32
CA ALA A 190 -1.19 -0.86 14.28
C ALA A 190 -1.46 -1.96 15.32
N GLN A 191 -1.63 -3.20 14.88
CA GLN A 191 -1.86 -4.32 15.80
C GLN A 191 -0.62 -4.67 16.60
N PHE A 192 0.58 -4.55 16.00
CA PHE A 192 1.86 -4.75 16.67
C PHE A 192 2.03 -3.78 17.81
N VAL A 193 1.77 -2.51 17.53
CA VAL A 193 1.80 -1.43 18.51
C VAL A 193 0.73 -1.63 19.56
N ALA A 194 -0.53 -1.85 19.16
CA ALA A 194 -1.64 -2.06 20.07
C ALA A 194 -1.49 -3.32 20.96
N THR A 195 -0.69 -4.29 20.54
CA THR A 195 -0.34 -5.46 21.35
C THR A 195 0.85 -5.15 22.26
N SER A 196 1.87 -4.46 21.75
CA SER A 196 3.03 -4.02 22.53
C SER A 196 2.63 -3.11 23.69
N SER A 197 1.71 -2.17 23.45
CA SER A 197 1.23 -1.20 24.45
C SER A 197 0.35 -1.78 25.57
N ARG A 198 0.06 -3.08 25.57
CA ARG A 198 -0.73 -3.75 26.64
C ARG A 198 0.11 -4.20 27.82
N PHE A 199 1.44 -4.17 27.66
CA PHE A 199 2.40 -4.70 28.62
C PHE A 199 3.21 -3.55 29.22
N GLU A 200 3.66 -3.72 30.46
CA GLU A 200 4.52 -2.75 31.15
C GLU A 200 6.00 -2.88 30.76
N ALA A 201 6.38 -4.01 30.13
CA ALA A 201 7.73 -4.24 29.62
C ALA A 201 8.14 -3.24 28.53
N GLN A 202 9.42 -2.86 28.54
CA GLN A 202 10.03 -2.10 27.47
C GLN A 202 10.32 -3.01 26.28
N ILE A 203 9.60 -2.81 25.18
CA ILE A 203 9.72 -3.64 23.98
C ILE A 203 10.39 -2.83 22.86
N LYS A 204 11.46 -3.38 22.31
CA LYS A 204 12.22 -2.83 21.19
C LYS A 204 12.20 -3.81 20.01
N VAL A 205 12.18 -3.29 18.80
CA VAL A 205 12.20 -4.07 17.56
C VAL A 205 13.20 -3.49 16.58
N LYS A 206 13.94 -4.34 15.86
CA LYS A 206 14.77 -3.92 14.70
C LYS A 206 14.53 -4.86 13.54
N ASN A 207 14.75 -4.37 12.33
CA ASN A 207 14.75 -5.15 11.11
C ASN A 207 16.16 -5.67 10.84
N LEU A 208 16.39 -6.96 11.10
CA LEU A 208 17.65 -7.66 10.89
C LEU A 208 18.03 -7.71 9.41
N THR A 209 17.06 -7.92 8.52
CA THR A 209 17.31 -8.01 7.07
C THR A 209 17.78 -6.69 6.46
N LYS A 210 17.32 -5.56 6.99
CA LYS A 210 17.79 -4.22 6.61
C LYS A 210 18.86 -3.64 7.54
N ASN A 211 19.28 -4.42 8.54
CA ASN A 211 20.23 -4.03 9.58
C ASN A 211 19.93 -2.65 10.21
N THR A 212 18.66 -2.42 10.57
CA THR A 212 18.25 -1.18 11.23
C THR A 212 18.64 -1.19 12.71
N GLY A 213 18.68 -0.02 13.35
CA GLY A 213 18.75 0.07 14.82
C GLY A 213 17.47 -0.45 15.50
N TYR A 214 17.56 -0.70 16.82
CA TYR A 214 16.37 -0.96 17.64
C TYR A 214 15.54 0.31 17.77
N VAL A 215 14.25 0.15 17.49
CA VAL A 215 13.23 1.18 17.66
C VAL A 215 12.17 0.67 18.64
N ARG A 216 11.34 1.55 19.19
CA ARG A 216 10.31 1.17 20.14
C ARG A 216 9.14 0.47 19.45
N ALA A 217 8.67 -0.65 20.02
CA ALA A 217 7.61 -1.47 19.44
C ALA A 217 6.19 -0.92 19.66
N ASP A 218 6.03 0.01 20.61
CA ASP A 218 4.78 0.71 20.92
C ASP A 218 4.58 2.00 20.09
N SER A 219 5.50 2.31 19.17
CA SER A 219 5.41 3.47 18.28
C SER A 219 5.07 3.06 16.85
N ILE A 220 3.88 3.46 16.39
CA ILE A 220 3.41 3.17 15.03
C ILE A 220 4.33 3.77 13.97
N ASN A 221 4.86 4.97 14.22
CA ASN A 221 5.76 5.63 13.28
C ASN A 221 7.13 4.95 13.22
N GLN A 222 7.73 4.63 14.37
CA GLN A 222 9.03 3.97 14.36
C GLN A 222 8.95 2.57 13.75
N VAL A 223 7.89 1.81 14.07
CA VAL A 223 7.65 0.47 13.51
C VAL A 223 7.38 0.54 12.00
N ALA A 224 6.59 1.50 11.52
CA ALA A 224 6.36 1.70 10.09
C ALA A 224 7.66 2.10 9.33
N MET A 225 8.51 2.92 9.97
CA MET A 225 9.78 3.39 9.41
C MET A 225 10.88 2.32 9.34
N LEU A 226 10.72 1.19 10.02
CA LEU A 226 11.60 0.03 9.84
C LEU A 226 11.53 -0.54 8.40
N GLY A 227 10.54 -0.12 7.60
CA GLY A 227 10.37 -0.52 6.22
C GLY A 227 10.34 -2.04 6.09
N VAL A 228 9.76 -2.70 7.09
CA VAL A 228 9.67 -4.15 7.16
C VAL A 228 8.78 -4.60 6.02
N ARG A 229 9.23 -5.59 5.25
CA ARG A 229 8.51 -6.17 4.13
C ARG A 229 8.31 -7.65 4.41
N HIS A 230 7.46 -8.26 3.60
CA HIS A 230 7.37 -9.71 3.52
C HIS A 230 8.76 -10.35 3.42
N GLY A 231 9.04 -11.30 4.29
CA GLY A 231 10.30 -12.05 4.34
C GLY A 231 11.45 -11.35 5.09
N HIS A 232 11.24 -10.17 5.68
CA HIS A 232 12.25 -9.57 6.56
C HIS A 232 12.22 -10.21 7.94
N GLU A 233 13.40 -10.44 8.51
CA GLU A 233 13.56 -10.86 9.90
C GLU A 233 13.61 -9.64 10.83
N LEU A 234 12.92 -9.76 11.96
CA LEU A 234 12.93 -8.81 13.04
C LEU A 234 13.56 -9.43 14.28
N ALA A 235 14.33 -8.64 15.02
CA ALA A 235 14.65 -8.97 16.41
C ALA A 235 13.75 -8.14 17.32
N ILE A 236 12.98 -8.80 18.17
CA ILE A 236 12.12 -8.18 19.19
C ILE A 236 12.70 -8.51 20.56
N SER A 237 13.01 -7.49 21.33
CA SER A 237 13.57 -7.59 22.67
C SER A 237 12.61 -6.95 23.67
N ALA A 238 12.24 -7.66 24.74
CA ALA A 238 11.44 -7.13 25.84
C ALA A 238 12.22 -7.18 27.16
N THR A 239 12.11 -6.13 27.96
CA THR A 239 12.74 -6.01 29.29
C THR A 239 11.71 -5.54 30.31
N GLY A 240 11.46 -6.34 31.36
CA GLY A 240 10.44 -6.02 32.38
C GLY A 240 9.79 -7.25 33.02
N ALA A 241 8.91 -7.02 33.99
CA ALA A 241 8.29 -8.09 34.80
C ALA A 241 7.34 -9.00 33.99
N ASP A 242 6.75 -8.49 32.91
CA ASP A 242 5.86 -9.20 31.98
C ASP A 242 6.50 -9.44 30.61
N ALA A 243 7.84 -9.33 30.50
CA ALA A 243 8.58 -9.51 29.23
C ALA A 243 8.29 -10.86 28.55
N ASP A 244 8.13 -11.94 29.33
CA ASP A 244 7.77 -13.26 28.79
C ASP A 244 6.38 -13.28 28.16
N ALA A 245 5.39 -12.63 28.78
CA ALA A 245 4.02 -12.54 28.29
C ALA A 245 3.93 -11.61 27.07
N ALA A 246 4.68 -10.51 27.08
CA ALA A 246 4.78 -9.57 25.97
C ALA A 246 5.39 -10.22 24.72
N ILE A 247 6.50 -10.94 24.89
CA ILE A 247 7.16 -11.69 23.81
C ILE A 247 6.24 -12.79 23.28
N ALA A 248 5.57 -13.55 24.16
CA ALA A 248 4.62 -14.58 23.73
C ALA A 248 3.41 -14.00 22.98
N ALA A 249 2.91 -12.84 23.39
CA ALA A 249 1.78 -12.17 22.72
C ALA A 249 2.18 -11.58 21.37
N LEU A 250 3.36 -10.96 21.27
CA LEU A 250 3.88 -10.46 19.99
C LEU A 250 4.26 -11.59 19.05
N GLN A 251 4.83 -12.67 19.58
CA GLN A 251 5.08 -13.89 18.80
C GLN A 251 3.78 -14.48 18.28
N ALA A 252 2.76 -14.63 19.12
CA ALA A 252 1.43 -15.07 18.69
C ALA A 252 0.79 -14.10 17.69
N LEU A 253 1.07 -12.80 17.79
CA LEU A 253 0.60 -11.80 16.85
C LEU A 253 1.28 -11.92 15.48
N VAL A 254 2.60 -12.09 15.43
CA VAL A 254 3.33 -12.32 14.17
C VAL A 254 2.95 -13.67 13.57
N GLU A 255 2.78 -14.71 14.39
CA GLU A 255 2.27 -16.03 13.98
C GLU A 255 0.81 -15.97 13.46
N ASN A 256 0.01 -15.02 13.96
CA ASN A 256 -1.34 -14.68 13.50
C ASN A 256 -1.32 -13.62 12.36
N ASN A 257 -0.15 -13.33 11.78
CA ASN A 257 0.03 -12.34 10.71
C ASN A 257 -0.62 -10.98 11.01
N PHE A 258 -0.59 -10.55 12.27
CA PHE A 258 -1.17 -9.30 12.76
C PHE A 258 -2.63 -9.11 12.37
N GLY A 259 -3.43 -10.18 12.42
CA GLY A 259 -4.88 -10.13 12.22
C GLY A 259 -5.33 -9.50 10.90
N GLU A 260 -4.43 -9.42 9.93
CA GLU A 260 -4.78 -9.06 8.56
C GLU A 260 -5.42 -10.25 7.90
N GLY A 261 -6.65 -10.04 7.40
CA GLY A 261 -7.11 -10.71 6.19
C GLY A 261 -6.46 -9.99 5.01
N ASP A 262 -5.88 -10.72 4.07
CA ASP A 262 -5.60 -10.21 2.73
C ASP A 262 -6.95 -9.92 2.03
N THR A 263 -7.56 -8.79 2.38
CA THR A 263 -8.59 -8.19 1.55
C THR A 263 -7.84 -7.37 0.50
N PRO A 264 -7.93 -7.71 -0.80
CA PRO A 264 -7.19 -6.98 -1.83
C PRO A 264 -7.69 -5.53 -1.88
N LEU A 265 -6.77 -4.57 -1.79
CA LEU A 265 -7.01 -3.24 -2.37
C LEU A 265 -7.35 -3.47 -3.85
N HIS A 266 -8.58 -3.14 -4.24
CA HIS A 266 -9.09 -3.34 -5.59
C HIS A 266 -8.21 -2.60 -6.61
N GLU A 267 -7.29 -3.31 -7.26
CA GLU A 267 -6.73 -2.87 -8.53
C GLU A 267 -7.75 -3.07 -9.66
N SER A 268 -8.78 -2.23 -9.70
CA SER A 268 -9.60 -2.11 -10.90
C SER A 268 -8.82 -1.32 -11.97
N GLN A 269 -8.06 -2.01 -12.82
CA GLN A 269 -7.64 -1.43 -14.10
C GLN A 269 -8.86 -1.38 -15.04
N ILE A 270 -9.65 -0.30 -14.92
CA ILE A 270 -10.70 0.01 -15.88
C ILE A 270 -10.12 1.00 -16.88
N HIS A 271 -9.87 0.52 -18.10
CA HIS A 271 -9.59 1.37 -19.25
C HIS A 271 -10.88 1.96 -19.82
N ALA A 272 -10.75 3.20 -20.29
CA ALA A 272 -11.77 4.05 -20.90
C ALA A 272 -12.83 3.31 -21.75
N THR A 273 -14.10 3.57 -21.43
CA THR A 273 -15.25 3.29 -22.30
C THR A 273 -15.29 4.31 -23.44
N PRO A 274 -15.44 3.93 -24.73
CA PRO A 274 -15.49 4.89 -25.83
C PRO A 274 -16.91 5.38 -26.17
N ASP A 275 -16.89 6.60 -26.67
CA ASP A 275 -17.89 7.39 -27.38
C ASP A 275 -18.89 6.62 -28.26
N GLU A 276 -20.18 6.90 -28.02
CA GLU A 276 -21.18 6.97 -29.09
C GLU A 276 -20.91 8.23 -29.90
N THR A 277 -20.55 8.09 -31.17
CA THR A 277 -20.39 9.23 -32.08
C THR A 277 -21.72 9.92 -32.33
N PHE A 278 -21.92 11.06 -31.67
CA PHE A 278 -22.58 12.21 -32.26
C PHE A 278 -21.56 13.33 -32.40
N ILE A 279 -21.63 14.05 -33.51
CA ILE A 279 -20.64 15.02 -34.01
C ILE A 279 -20.22 16.00 -32.90
N SER A 280 -18.95 15.95 -32.45
CA SER A 280 -18.34 16.99 -31.61
C SER A 280 -17.26 17.71 -32.41
N THR A 281 -17.42 19.02 -32.53
CA THR A 281 -16.51 19.93 -33.23
C THR A 281 -15.41 20.51 -32.33
N ALA A 282 -15.23 20.01 -31.09
CA ALA A 282 -14.19 20.52 -30.20
C ALA A 282 -13.51 19.42 -29.35
N ALA A 283 -12.17 19.45 -29.34
CA ALA A 283 -11.31 18.58 -28.53
C ALA A 283 -11.44 18.91 -27.03
N PRO A 284 -11.28 17.92 -26.12
CA PRO A 284 -11.26 18.18 -24.68
C PRO A 284 -10.09 19.09 -24.30
N THR A 285 -10.30 19.97 -23.34
CA THR A 285 -9.26 20.88 -22.83
C THR A 285 -8.15 20.10 -22.12
N LEU A 286 -8.53 19.07 -21.35
CA LEU A 286 -7.64 18.22 -20.57
C LEU A 286 -8.11 16.75 -20.61
N ARG A 287 -7.18 15.83 -20.39
CA ARG A 287 -7.46 14.38 -20.33
C ARG A 287 -6.74 13.75 -19.15
N GLY A 288 -7.46 12.98 -18.35
CA GLY A 288 -6.93 12.19 -17.25
C GLY A 288 -7.32 10.72 -17.34
N ILE A 289 -7.18 10.02 -16.22
CA ILE A 289 -7.52 8.61 -16.05
C ILE A 289 -9.00 8.52 -15.60
N PRO A 290 -9.86 7.77 -16.31
CA PRO A 290 -11.23 7.53 -15.87
C PRO A 290 -11.24 6.74 -14.56
N ALA A 291 -11.91 7.26 -13.53
CA ALA A 291 -11.97 6.64 -12.21
C ALA A 291 -13.38 6.17 -11.84
N SER A 292 -14.38 7.02 -12.05
CA SER A 292 -15.79 6.71 -11.77
C SER A 292 -16.67 7.20 -12.93
N PRO A 293 -17.49 6.34 -13.55
CA PRO A 293 -18.26 6.69 -14.74
C PRO A 293 -19.36 7.71 -14.47
N GLY A 294 -19.73 8.46 -15.52
CA GLY A 294 -20.81 9.44 -15.49
C GLY A 294 -20.37 10.79 -16.06
N VAL A 295 -21.32 11.71 -16.19
CA VAL A 295 -21.09 13.03 -16.81
C VAL A 295 -21.58 14.11 -15.85
N ALA A 296 -20.71 15.07 -15.57
CA ALA A 296 -20.98 16.19 -14.67
C ALA A 296 -20.66 17.52 -15.36
N ILE A 297 -21.50 18.52 -15.13
CA ILE A 297 -21.29 19.91 -15.51
C ILE A 297 -21.68 20.76 -14.32
N ALA A 298 -20.75 21.57 -13.83
CA ALA A 298 -20.98 22.48 -12.72
C ALA A 298 -19.87 23.53 -12.65
N PRO A 299 -20.08 24.63 -11.90
CA PRO A 299 -18.99 25.51 -11.49
C PRO A 299 -17.89 24.71 -10.78
N SER A 300 -16.62 25.01 -11.07
CA SER A 300 -15.50 24.41 -10.38
C SER A 300 -15.34 25.05 -9.01
N LEU A 301 -15.11 24.20 -8.02
CA LEU A 301 -14.61 24.63 -6.73
C LEU A 301 -13.25 23.99 -6.53
N ARG A 302 -12.20 24.80 -6.44
CA ARG A 302 -10.89 24.29 -6.04
C ARG A 302 -10.92 23.98 -4.57
N TYR A 303 -10.68 22.73 -4.27
CA TYR A 303 -10.30 22.29 -2.95
C TYR A 303 -8.78 22.28 -2.87
N ALA A 304 -8.25 23.37 -2.32
CA ALA A 304 -6.89 23.38 -1.84
C ALA A 304 -6.91 22.74 -0.45
N MET A 305 -6.39 21.53 -0.33
CA MET A 305 -5.72 21.17 0.93
C MET A 305 -4.72 22.29 1.22
N ALA A 306 -4.69 22.80 2.46
CA ALA A 306 -3.75 23.86 2.84
C ALA A 306 -2.36 23.54 2.25
N PRO A 307 -1.77 24.44 1.43
CA PRO A 307 -0.78 24.05 0.45
C PRO A 307 0.47 23.47 1.12
N LEU A 308 0.82 22.25 0.74
CA LEU A 308 2.15 21.69 0.97
C LEU A 308 2.94 21.78 -0.35
N VAL A 309 4.10 22.44 -0.22
CA VAL A 309 5.29 22.43 -1.10
C VAL A 309 5.41 23.54 -2.17
N ARG A 310 6.17 24.58 -1.82
CA ARG A 310 7.49 24.91 -2.41
C ARG A 310 8.05 26.12 -1.66
N HIS A 311 9.08 25.90 -0.83
CA HIS A 311 9.86 26.92 -0.12
C HIS A 311 9.08 28.14 0.41
N GLN A 312 8.77 28.11 1.71
CA GLN A 312 8.01 29.08 2.51
C GLN A 312 6.54 28.69 2.70
N LEU A 313 6.18 28.42 3.96
CA LEU A 313 4.82 28.26 4.49
C LEU A 313 4.12 29.62 4.56
N PRO A 314 2.98 29.81 3.88
CA PRO A 314 1.87 30.57 4.47
C PRO A 314 0.57 29.75 4.31
N SER A 315 -0.36 29.61 5.26
CA SER A 315 -0.75 30.47 6.38
C SER A 315 -1.57 29.66 7.41
N VAL A 316 -0.89 28.84 8.20
CA VAL A 316 -1.26 28.55 9.60
C VAL A 316 0.08 28.41 10.32
N GLN A 317 0.83 29.50 10.39
CA GLN A 317 2.02 29.51 11.23
C GLN A 317 1.50 29.60 12.67
N SER A 318 1.62 28.51 13.42
CA SER A 318 1.65 28.66 14.87
C SER A 318 2.84 29.57 15.16
N GLN A 319 2.58 30.75 15.71
CA GLN A 319 3.67 31.62 16.12
C GLN A 319 4.39 30.90 17.26
N GLN A 320 5.65 30.53 17.06
CA GLN A 320 6.44 29.97 18.14
C GLN A 320 6.61 31.04 19.21
N TYR A 321 6.22 30.74 20.44
CA TYR A 321 6.43 31.60 21.59
C TYR A 321 6.83 30.77 22.79
N TYR A 322 7.55 31.41 23.70
CA TYR A 322 8.01 30.82 24.95
C TYR A 322 6.83 30.66 25.92
N ILE A 323 6.72 29.49 26.55
CA ILE A 323 5.65 29.18 27.50
C ILE A 323 6.16 29.14 28.95
N ASP A 324 5.47 29.88 29.81
CA ASP A 324 5.79 29.95 31.25
C ASP A 324 5.17 28.79 32.04
N ASN A 325 4.11 28.15 31.51
CA ASN A 325 3.41 27.05 32.16
C ASN A 325 3.26 25.85 31.21
N PRO A 326 4.24 24.91 31.22
CA PRO A 326 4.19 23.67 30.45
C PRO A 326 2.99 22.78 30.74
N ASP A 327 2.53 22.69 31.99
CA ASP A 327 1.40 21.83 32.38
C ASP A 327 0.12 22.25 31.66
N ARG A 328 -0.13 23.57 31.59
CA ARG A 328 -1.31 24.12 30.90
C ARG A 328 -1.30 23.83 29.41
N GLU A 329 -0.14 23.93 28.76
CA GLU A 329 -0.03 23.62 27.33
C GLU A 329 -0.12 22.11 27.05
N TRP A 330 0.40 21.30 27.97
CA TRP A 330 0.23 19.86 27.90
C TRP A 330 -1.24 19.44 28.02
N GLU A 331 -1.99 20.01 28.97
CA GLU A 331 -3.45 19.78 29.09
C GLU A 331 -4.20 20.21 27.82
N PHE A 332 -3.81 21.34 27.23
CA PHE A 332 -4.41 21.85 26.01
C PHE A 332 -4.16 20.92 24.81
N LEU A 333 -2.93 20.40 24.67
CA LEU A 333 -2.58 19.38 23.69
C LEU A 333 -3.36 18.09 23.89
N GLN A 334 -3.43 17.57 25.12
CA GLN A 334 -4.17 16.34 25.43
C GLN A 334 -5.65 16.46 25.07
N LYS A 335 -6.25 17.63 25.35
CA LYS A 335 -7.62 17.93 24.92
C LYS A 335 -7.76 17.91 23.39
N ALA A 336 -6.86 18.57 22.66
CA ALA A 336 -6.91 18.60 21.20
C ALA A 336 -6.74 17.20 20.57
N LEU A 337 -5.90 16.34 21.16
CA LEU A 337 -5.75 14.94 20.74
C LEU A 337 -7.03 14.13 21.00
N SER A 338 -7.66 14.30 22.16
CA SER A 338 -8.93 13.65 22.51
C SER A 338 -10.08 14.08 21.60
N ASP A 339 -10.18 15.38 21.31
CA ASP A 339 -11.19 15.93 20.40
C ASP A 339 -10.96 15.40 18.97
N ALA A 340 -9.70 15.31 18.50
CA ALA A 340 -9.35 14.73 17.21
C ALA A 340 -9.71 13.24 17.11
N ALA A 341 -9.45 12.46 18.15
CA ALA A 341 -9.80 11.04 18.21
C ALA A 341 -11.31 10.84 18.08
N THR A 342 -12.10 11.65 18.80
CA THR A 342 -13.56 11.62 18.74
C THR A 342 -14.07 11.92 17.32
N GLU A 343 -13.49 12.91 16.63
CA GLU A 343 -13.87 13.21 15.25
C GLU A 343 -13.56 12.05 14.28
N ILE A 344 -12.43 11.35 14.48
CA ILE A 344 -12.03 10.21 13.65
C ILE A 344 -12.96 9.00 13.90
N GLU A 345 -13.34 8.73 15.13
CA GLU A 345 -14.30 7.65 15.48
C GLU A 345 -15.67 7.87 14.82
N VAL A 346 -16.14 9.11 14.78
CA VAL A 346 -17.39 9.47 14.08
C VAL A 346 -17.28 9.19 12.58
N LEU A 347 -16.15 9.55 11.95
CA LEU A 347 -15.90 9.28 10.53
C LEU A 347 -15.83 7.79 10.23
N LEU A 348 -15.19 7.01 11.10
CA LEU A 348 -15.11 5.55 11.00
C LEU A 348 -16.51 4.93 11.02
N SER A 349 -17.37 5.34 11.95
CA SER A 349 -18.75 4.84 12.06
C SER A 349 -19.62 5.18 10.83
N GLN A 350 -19.51 6.42 10.33
CA GLN A 350 -20.23 6.88 9.14
C GLN A 350 -19.79 6.13 7.87
N THR A 351 -18.47 5.97 7.70
CA THR A 351 -17.87 5.28 6.55
C THR A 351 -18.22 3.79 6.54
N SER A 352 -18.17 3.14 7.70
CA SER A 352 -18.53 1.72 7.84
C SER A 352 -19.98 1.45 7.40
N THR A 353 -20.89 2.38 7.74
CA THR A 353 -22.32 2.27 7.42
C THR A 353 -22.61 2.51 5.92
N GLN A 354 -21.86 3.40 5.26
CA GLN A 354 -22.12 3.82 3.89
C GLN A 354 -21.33 3.06 2.82
N ILE A 355 -20.10 2.65 3.13
CA ILE A 355 -19.13 2.16 2.14
C ILE A 355 -18.67 0.73 2.47
N GLY A 356 -18.69 0.33 3.75
CA GLY A 356 -18.32 -1.01 4.22
C GLY A 356 -17.18 -1.00 5.24
N ASP A 357 -17.07 -2.08 6.02
CA ASP A 357 -16.11 -2.19 7.14
C ASP A 357 -14.64 -2.27 6.67
N THR A 358 -14.39 -2.72 5.43
CA THR A 358 -13.03 -2.87 4.88
C THR A 358 -12.41 -1.52 4.55
N GLU A 359 -13.19 -0.61 3.99
CA GLU A 359 -12.77 0.74 3.61
C GLU A 359 -12.65 1.66 4.84
N ALA A 360 -13.39 1.39 5.92
CA ALA A 360 -13.34 2.15 7.17
C ALA A 360 -12.09 1.86 8.02
N ALA A 361 -11.43 0.72 7.83
CA ALA A 361 -10.24 0.30 8.60
C ALA A 361 -9.02 1.22 8.46
N ILE A 362 -9.04 2.18 7.53
CA ILE A 362 -7.98 3.19 7.38
C ILE A 362 -7.94 4.12 8.62
N PHE A 363 -9.09 4.42 9.20
CA PHE A 363 -9.20 5.32 10.35
C PHE A 363 -8.63 4.71 11.64
N ASP A 364 -8.52 3.38 11.74
CA ASP A 364 -7.86 2.72 12.89
C ASP A 364 -6.38 3.11 13.00
N ALA A 365 -5.69 3.25 11.86
CA ALA A 365 -4.30 3.70 11.83
C ALA A 365 -4.16 5.17 12.25
N HIS A 366 -5.16 6.01 11.91
CA HIS A 366 -5.18 7.41 12.33
C HIS A 366 -5.32 7.55 13.86
N LEU A 367 -6.15 6.71 14.48
CA LEU A 367 -6.31 6.70 15.95
C LEU A 367 -5.04 6.28 16.68
N LEU A 368 -4.29 5.33 16.11
CA LEU A 368 -3.02 4.89 16.71
C LEU A 368 -1.91 5.92 16.55
N PHE A 369 -1.92 6.70 15.48
CA PHE A 369 -1.00 7.84 15.31
C PHE A 369 -1.17 8.88 16.43
N LEU A 370 -2.40 9.19 16.83
CA LEU A 370 -2.68 10.17 17.89
C LEU A 370 -2.12 9.75 19.27
N ASN A 371 -1.98 8.45 19.48
CA ASN A 371 -1.54 7.86 20.74
C ASN A 371 -0.09 7.33 20.70
N ASP A 372 0.68 7.68 19.67
CA ASP A 372 2.06 7.21 19.51
C ASP A 372 2.98 7.75 20.62
N PRO A 373 3.56 6.89 21.48
CA PRO A 373 4.39 7.31 22.60
C PRO A 373 5.63 8.12 22.19
N VAL A 374 6.20 7.85 21.01
CA VAL A 374 7.39 8.58 20.52
C VAL A 374 7.03 10.00 20.11
N ILE A 375 5.85 10.17 19.50
CA ILE A 375 5.30 11.50 19.23
C ILE A 375 5.07 12.24 20.54
N LEU A 376 4.40 11.60 21.50
CA LEU A 376 4.09 12.21 22.79
C LEU A 376 5.35 12.59 23.58
N GLU A 377 6.40 11.75 23.57
CA GLU A 377 7.69 12.04 24.20
C GLU A 377 8.40 13.22 23.52
N ALA A 378 8.39 13.28 22.18
CA ALA A 378 8.95 14.41 21.44
C ALA A 378 8.20 15.71 21.77
N LEU A 379 6.87 15.69 21.81
CA LEU A 379 6.04 16.83 22.20
C LEU A 379 6.30 17.25 23.64
N HIS A 380 6.42 16.28 24.55
CA HIS A 380 6.75 16.54 25.95
C HIS A 380 8.12 17.23 26.07
N HIS A 381 9.13 16.79 25.30
CA HIS A 381 10.42 17.47 25.27
C HIS A 381 10.31 18.91 24.74
N TYR A 382 9.58 19.13 23.64
CA TYR A 382 9.38 20.49 23.11
C TYR A 382 8.66 21.42 24.11
N ILE A 383 7.66 20.92 24.83
CA ILE A 383 6.85 21.71 25.76
C ILE A 383 7.57 21.91 27.10
N TYR A 384 8.06 20.85 27.74
CA TYR A 384 8.63 20.93 29.11
C TYR A 384 10.10 21.32 29.15
N VAL A 385 10.89 20.99 28.12
CA VAL A 385 12.34 21.29 28.11
C VAL A 385 12.63 22.52 27.29
N ARG A 386 12.06 22.63 26.09
CA ARG A 386 12.29 23.76 25.19
C ARG A 386 11.31 24.92 25.38
N HIS A 387 10.31 24.75 26.24
CA HIS A 387 9.29 25.77 26.53
C HIS A 387 8.63 26.32 25.27
N ILE A 388 8.27 25.44 24.34
CA ILE A 388 7.55 25.79 23.10
C ILE A 388 6.06 25.48 23.26
N ASN A 389 5.18 26.35 22.75
CA ASN A 389 3.73 26.12 22.75
C ASN A 389 3.32 24.85 21.99
N ALA A 390 2.16 24.28 22.36
CA ALA A 390 1.67 23.00 21.85
C ALA A 390 1.49 22.97 20.33
N ALA A 391 0.99 24.06 19.73
CA ALA A 391 0.75 24.12 18.28
C ALA A 391 2.06 24.07 17.47
N SER A 392 3.09 24.81 17.89
CA SER A 392 4.41 24.79 17.25
C SER A 392 5.16 23.49 17.51
N ALA A 393 5.06 22.93 18.71
CA ALA A 393 5.62 21.62 19.03
C ALA A 393 5.00 20.52 18.14
N TRP A 394 3.67 20.50 18.03
CA TRP A 394 2.94 19.57 17.17
C TRP A 394 3.33 19.69 15.70
N GLN A 395 3.34 20.93 15.19
CA GLN A 395 3.70 21.20 13.81
C GLN A 395 5.12 20.71 13.48
N ALA A 396 6.10 20.96 14.36
CA ALA A 396 7.47 20.52 14.16
C ALA A 396 7.59 18.98 14.10
N VAL A 397 6.94 18.26 15.02
CA VAL A 397 6.97 16.79 15.05
C VAL A 397 6.30 16.19 13.82
N VAL A 398 5.14 16.72 13.41
CA VAL A 398 4.43 16.25 12.20
C VAL A 398 5.24 16.53 10.93
N GLU A 399 5.90 17.69 10.83
CA GLU A 399 6.71 18.04 9.66
C GLU A 399 7.95 17.14 9.54
N GLU A 400 8.61 16.84 10.66
CA GLU A 400 9.73 15.89 10.71
C GLU A 400 9.29 14.49 10.23
N LEU A 401 8.20 13.98 10.78
CA LEU A 401 7.64 12.68 10.38
C LEU A 401 7.23 12.66 8.90
N THR A 402 6.54 13.70 8.44
CA THR A 402 6.12 13.81 7.04
C THR A 402 7.31 13.77 6.08
N ASN A 403 8.42 14.44 6.43
CA ASN A 403 9.64 14.42 5.65
C ASN A 403 10.30 13.04 5.62
N GLN A 404 10.27 12.30 6.75
CA GLN A 404 10.73 10.91 6.80
C GLN A 404 9.90 10.00 5.86
N TYR A 405 8.56 10.11 5.86
CA TYR A 405 7.70 9.36 4.94
C TYR A 405 7.95 9.73 3.47
N ARG A 406 8.11 11.02 3.14
CA ARG A 406 8.30 11.49 1.75
C ARG A 406 9.63 11.08 1.12
N THR A 407 10.68 11.03 1.94
CA THR A 407 12.04 10.69 1.49
C THR A 407 12.29 9.18 1.48
N HIS A 408 11.31 8.38 1.94
CA HIS A 408 11.42 6.93 1.96
C HIS A 408 11.42 6.32 0.54
N TYR A 409 12.23 5.28 0.33
CA TYR A 409 12.38 4.61 -0.98
C TYR A 409 11.13 3.83 -1.41
N ASP A 410 10.30 3.42 -0.45
CA ASP A 410 9.07 2.66 -0.70
C ASP A 410 7.93 3.58 -1.18
N SER A 411 7.36 3.31 -2.36
CA SER A 411 6.25 4.10 -2.91
C SER A 411 4.97 3.99 -2.09
N TYR A 412 4.75 2.86 -1.40
CA TYR A 412 3.61 2.68 -0.52
C TYR A 412 3.74 3.56 0.72
N LEU A 413 4.90 3.55 1.40
CA LEU A 413 5.13 4.41 2.56
C LEU A 413 5.15 5.89 2.19
N ARG A 414 5.64 6.24 0.99
CA ARG A 414 5.49 7.62 0.47
C ARG A 414 4.04 8.06 0.32
N SER A 415 3.15 7.16 -0.12
CA SER A 415 1.71 7.45 -0.23
C SER A 415 1.04 7.66 1.14
N ARG A 416 1.61 7.12 2.23
CA ARG A 416 1.14 7.29 3.61
C ARG A 416 1.50 8.63 4.25
N ALA A 417 2.37 9.42 3.62
CA ALA A 417 2.62 10.79 4.08
C ALA A 417 1.32 11.61 4.14
N ALA A 418 0.38 11.35 3.23
CA ALA A 418 -0.94 12.00 3.21
C ALA A 418 -1.76 11.74 4.47
N ASP A 419 -1.70 10.54 5.03
CA ASP A 419 -2.41 10.15 6.25
C ASP A 419 -1.86 10.87 7.49
N VAL A 420 -0.53 10.93 7.60
CA VAL A 420 0.16 11.68 8.68
C VAL A 420 -0.16 13.17 8.61
N ILE A 421 -0.24 13.71 7.39
CA ILE A 421 -0.64 15.09 7.15
C ILE A 421 -2.09 15.32 7.57
N ASP A 422 -3.02 14.42 7.22
CA ASP A 422 -4.44 14.52 7.58
C ASP A 422 -4.63 14.59 9.11
N VAL A 423 -4.07 13.60 9.82
CA VAL A 423 -4.14 13.56 11.29
C VAL A 423 -3.43 14.76 11.92
N GLY A 424 -2.26 15.11 11.40
CA GLY A 424 -1.47 16.27 11.83
C GLY A 424 -2.23 17.59 11.71
N GLN A 425 -2.90 17.82 10.58
CA GLN A 425 -3.68 19.03 10.33
C GLN A 425 -4.92 19.09 11.25
N ARG A 426 -5.57 17.96 11.50
CA ARG A 426 -6.75 17.89 12.38
C ARG A 426 -6.42 18.35 13.80
N VAL A 427 -5.34 17.86 14.38
CA VAL A 427 -4.91 18.24 15.74
C VAL A 427 -4.44 19.70 15.76
N LEU A 428 -3.65 20.13 14.78
CA LEU A 428 -3.16 21.51 14.69
C LEU A 428 -4.32 22.51 14.62
N ARG A 429 -5.37 22.17 13.89
CA ARG A 429 -6.60 22.96 13.79
C ARG A 429 -7.28 23.13 15.16
N LEU A 430 -7.44 22.04 15.91
CA LEU A 430 -8.04 22.06 17.24
C LEU A 430 -7.20 22.89 18.23
N LEU A 431 -5.88 22.75 18.18
CA LEU A 431 -4.93 23.55 18.96
C LEU A 431 -5.02 25.06 18.66
N LEU A 432 -5.33 25.42 17.42
CA LEU A 432 -5.44 26.82 17.01
C LEU A 432 -6.87 27.36 17.15
N GLY A 433 -7.81 26.54 17.63
CA GLY A 433 -9.23 26.90 17.75
C GLY A 433 -9.87 27.24 16.40
N THR A 434 -9.31 26.76 15.29
CA THR A 434 -9.85 27.01 13.96
C THR A 434 -10.96 25.99 13.67
N ALA A 435 -12.09 26.46 13.12
CA ALA A 435 -13.16 25.56 12.73
C ALA A 435 -12.67 24.59 11.65
N ALA A 436 -13.19 23.36 11.64
CA ALA A 436 -13.02 22.45 10.50
C ALA A 436 -13.37 23.22 9.24
N ALA A 437 -12.48 23.20 8.24
CA ALA A 437 -12.81 23.66 6.91
C ALA A 437 -13.83 22.67 6.35
N HIS A 438 -15.08 22.81 6.75
CA HIS A 438 -16.16 22.10 6.08
C HIS A 438 -16.12 22.56 4.63
N LEU A 439 -16.17 21.58 3.72
CA LEU A 439 -16.54 21.81 2.33
C LEU A 439 -17.97 22.33 2.31
N ASN A 440 -18.12 23.61 2.68
CA ASN A 440 -19.38 24.34 2.65
C ASN A 440 -19.64 24.74 1.21
N LEU A 441 -19.97 23.72 0.41
CA LEU A 441 -20.56 23.91 -0.90
C LEU A 441 -21.91 24.59 -0.67
N THR A 442 -22.02 25.84 -1.10
CA THR A 442 -23.30 26.57 -1.12
C THR A 442 -24.13 26.22 -2.35
N GLU A 443 -23.47 25.73 -3.40
CA GLU A 443 -24.05 25.35 -4.68
C GLU A 443 -23.47 24.03 -5.19
N PRO A 444 -24.15 23.33 -6.12
CA PRO A 444 -23.59 22.13 -6.74
C PRO A 444 -22.35 22.47 -7.57
N SER A 445 -21.24 21.76 -7.37
CA SER A 445 -19.94 22.07 -7.97
C SER A 445 -19.15 20.81 -8.37
N ILE A 446 -18.17 20.98 -9.25
CA ILE A 446 -17.13 20.00 -9.53
C ILE A 446 -15.92 20.32 -8.66
N LEU A 447 -15.50 19.34 -7.87
CA LEU A 447 -14.38 19.49 -6.97
C LEU A 447 -13.07 19.29 -7.73
N ILE A 448 -12.20 20.30 -7.70
CA ILE A 448 -10.85 20.23 -8.28
C ILE A 448 -9.83 20.22 -7.15
N ALA A 449 -9.03 19.17 -7.03
CA ALA A 449 -8.03 19.06 -5.98
C ALA A 449 -6.69 18.51 -6.51
N THR A 450 -5.62 18.64 -5.74
CA THR A 450 -4.38 17.89 -6.03
C THR A 450 -4.62 16.41 -5.74
N ASP A 451 -5.16 16.14 -4.55
CA ASP A 451 -5.61 14.84 -4.09
C ASP A 451 -6.77 15.05 -3.09
N LEU A 452 -7.49 14.01 -2.72
CA LEU A 452 -8.48 14.04 -1.64
C LEU A 452 -8.13 13.01 -0.58
N THR A 453 -8.08 13.42 0.69
CA THR A 453 -7.87 12.47 1.77
C THR A 453 -9.12 11.59 1.96
N PRO A 454 -8.98 10.41 2.61
CA PRO A 454 -10.14 9.62 3.02
C PRO A 454 -11.14 10.44 3.86
N SER A 455 -10.63 11.28 4.78
CA SER A 455 -11.43 12.18 5.60
C SER A 455 -12.23 13.18 4.78
N ASP A 456 -11.62 13.78 3.75
CA ASP A 456 -12.30 14.72 2.85
C ASP A 456 -13.40 14.04 2.05
N THR A 457 -13.08 12.86 1.51
CA THR A 457 -13.97 12.14 0.60
C THR A 457 -15.20 11.58 1.32
N ALA A 458 -15.05 11.11 2.57
CA ALA A 458 -16.14 10.63 3.41
C ALA A 458 -17.11 11.75 3.85
N GLN A 459 -16.64 12.99 3.92
CA GLN A 459 -17.44 14.15 4.33
C GLN A 459 -18.11 14.88 3.15
N LEU A 460 -17.96 14.37 1.92
CA LEU A 460 -18.55 15.00 0.75
C LEU A 460 -20.08 14.92 0.78
N ASP A 461 -20.71 16.08 0.67
CA ASP A 461 -22.15 16.18 0.43
C ASP A 461 -22.44 15.76 -1.02
N THR A 462 -22.88 14.52 -1.21
CA THR A 462 -23.19 13.94 -2.54
C THR A 462 -24.31 14.67 -3.27
N SER A 463 -25.10 15.50 -2.59
CA SER A 463 -26.11 16.35 -3.24
C SER A 463 -25.52 17.57 -3.92
N LYS A 464 -24.29 17.96 -3.55
CA LYS A 464 -23.61 19.16 -4.06
C LYS A 464 -22.33 18.86 -4.81
N VAL A 465 -21.63 17.78 -4.50
CA VAL A 465 -20.45 17.36 -5.26
C VAL A 465 -20.91 16.59 -6.48
N LEU A 466 -20.99 17.27 -7.63
CA LEU A 466 -21.47 16.67 -8.87
C LEU A 466 -20.38 15.91 -9.63
N GLY A 467 -19.11 16.14 -9.33
CA GLY A 467 -17.98 15.43 -9.91
C GLY A 467 -16.66 15.74 -9.21
N ILE A 468 -15.68 14.86 -9.37
CA ILE A 468 -14.35 14.97 -8.76
C ILE A 468 -13.27 14.96 -9.83
N CYS A 469 -12.31 15.87 -9.73
CA CYS A 469 -11.19 16.02 -10.64
C CYS A 469 -9.89 16.20 -9.84
N THR A 470 -8.97 15.24 -9.92
CA THR A 470 -7.69 15.30 -9.20
C THR A 470 -6.47 15.25 -10.12
N THR A 471 -5.37 15.90 -9.72
CA THR A 471 -4.10 15.82 -10.47
C THR A 471 -3.25 14.62 -10.07
N ALA A 472 -3.39 14.15 -8.83
CA ALA A 472 -2.80 12.92 -8.34
C ALA A 472 -3.85 11.78 -8.32
N GLY A 473 -3.37 10.55 -8.13
CA GLY A 473 -4.21 9.36 -7.99
C GLY A 473 -4.26 8.46 -9.22
N SER A 474 -4.48 7.18 -8.96
CA SER A 474 -4.76 6.13 -9.96
C SER A 474 -6.25 5.77 -9.96
N ALA A 475 -6.72 4.98 -10.94
CA ALA A 475 -8.07 4.41 -10.95
C ALA A 475 -8.39 3.50 -9.73
N THR A 476 -7.37 3.23 -8.92
CA THR A 476 -7.35 2.35 -7.75
C THR A 476 -7.08 3.12 -6.45
N SER A 477 -6.92 4.45 -6.53
CA SER A 477 -6.76 5.32 -5.37
C SER A 477 -8.00 5.31 -4.47
N HIS A 478 -7.83 5.61 -3.19
CA HIS A 478 -8.94 5.70 -2.23
C HIS A 478 -10.03 6.68 -2.73
N THR A 479 -9.64 7.81 -3.31
CA THR A 479 -10.55 8.75 -3.95
C THR A 479 -11.36 8.11 -5.08
N ALA A 480 -10.71 7.32 -5.96
CA ALA A 480 -11.39 6.65 -7.08
C ALA A 480 -12.38 5.56 -6.62
N ILE A 481 -12.02 4.82 -5.58
CA ILE A 481 -12.87 3.76 -4.99
C ILE A 481 -14.10 4.39 -4.34
N ILE A 482 -13.91 5.41 -3.49
CA ILE A 482 -15.00 6.09 -2.79
C ILE A 482 -15.89 6.85 -3.77
N ALA A 483 -15.34 7.54 -4.76
CA ALA A 483 -16.15 8.21 -5.78
C ALA A 483 -17.07 7.23 -6.54
N ARG A 484 -16.60 6.00 -6.78
CA ARG A 484 -17.37 4.96 -7.45
C ARG A 484 -18.48 4.40 -6.58
N SER A 485 -18.23 4.18 -5.29
CA SER A 485 -19.26 3.71 -4.34
C SER A 485 -20.35 4.77 -4.12
N LEU A 486 -19.97 6.05 -4.10
CA LEU A 486 -20.88 7.19 -3.99
C LEU A 486 -21.58 7.54 -5.32
N GLY A 487 -21.20 6.91 -6.44
CA GLY A 487 -21.76 7.19 -7.77
C GLY A 487 -21.43 8.58 -8.32
N ILE A 488 -20.36 9.22 -7.80
CA ILE A 488 -19.89 10.54 -8.24
C ILE A 488 -18.94 10.35 -9.44
N PRO A 489 -19.19 10.99 -10.59
CA PRO A 489 -18.28 10.96 -11.73
C PRO A 489 -16.89 11.49 -11.35
N ALA A 490 -15.83 10.75 -11.69
CA ALA A 490 -14.47 11.13 -11.30
C ALA A 490 -13.43 10.89 -12.39
N VAL A 491 -12.52 11.85 -12.54
CA VAL A 491 -11.31 11.78 -13.37
C VAL A 491 -10.10 12.10 -12.50
N VAL A 492 -9.12 11.21 -12.47
CA VAL A 492 -7.89 11.36 -11.67
C VAL A 492 -6.67 11.50 -12.58
N GLY A 493 -5.53 11.97 -12.07
CA GLY A 493 -4.32 12.11 -12.89
C GLY A 493 -4.45 13.15 -14.01
N VAL A 494 -5.27 14.19 -13.81
CA VAL A 494 -5.44 15.29 -14.77
C VAL A 494 -4.21 16.20 -14.73
N PRO A 495 -3.72 16.75 -15.87
CA PRO A 495 -2.57 17.64 -15.88
C PRO A 495 -2.73 18.83 -14.91
N GLU A 496 -1.64 19.23 -14.24
CA GLU A 496 -1.61 20.27 -13.19
C GLU A 496 -2.25 21.61 -13.58
N GLY A 497 -2.39 21.89 -14.88
CA GLY A 497 -3.10 23.08 -15.38
C GLY A 497 -4.52 23.23 -14.84
N ILE A 498 -5.20 22.13 -14.47
CA ILE A 498 -6.55 22.15 -13.88
C ILE A 498 -6.60 22.91 -12.54
N LEU A 499 -5.50 22.94 -11.78
CA LEU A 499 -5.44 23.64 -10.49
C LEU A 499 -5.43 25.16 -10.64
N ARG A 500 -5.17 25.68 -11.85
CA ARG A 500 -5.15 27.11 -12.14
C ARG A 500 -6.52 27.66 -12.54
N VAL A 501 -7.52 26.80 -12.74
CA VAL A 501 -8.88 27.19 -13.07
C VAL A 501 -9.47 28.01 -11.92
N ALA A 502 -10.17 29.11 -12.22
CA ALA A 502 -10.74 29.96 -11.19
C ALA A 502 -11.98 29.29 -10.55
N ASP A 503 -12.23 29.56 -9.27
CA ASP A 503 -13.46 29.10 -8.63
C ASP A 503 -14.67 29.75 -9.32
N GLY A 504 -15.74 28.98 -9.51
CA GLY A 504 -16.92 29.40 -10.26
C GLY A 504 -16.83 29.18 -11.78
N THR A 505 -15.66 28.84 -12.32
CA THR A 505 -15.52 28.53 -13.75
C THR A 505 -16.33 27.29 -14.11
N ILE A 506 -17.12 27.34 -15.18
CA ILE A 506 -17.86 26.15 -15.64
C ILE A 506 -16.86 25.09 -16.12
N VAL A 507 -16.95 23.91 -15.51
CA VAL A 507 -16.21 22.72 -15.89
C VAL A 507 -17.19 21.63 -16.25
N ALA A 508 -16.84 20.84 -17.26
CA ALA A 508 -17.53 19.61 -17.57
C ALA A 508 -16.53 18.46 -17.52
N LEU A 509 -16.95 17.30 -17.01
CA LEU A 509 -16.14 16.10 -17.01
C LEU A 509 -16.96 14.87 -17.38
N ASN A 510 -16.28 13.92 -18.02
CA ASN A 510 -16.80 12.59 -18.29
C ASN A 510 -15.87 11.57 -17.64
N GLY A 511 -16.32 11.03 -16.52
CA GLY A 511 -15.56 10.07 -15.73
C GLY A 511 -15.44 8.68 -16.37
N GLY A 512 -16.19 8.39 -17.43
CA GLY A 512 -16.06 7.17 -18.23
C GLY A 512 -14.97 7.25 -19.31
N THR A 513 -14.79 8.43 -19.92
CA THR A 513 -13.78 8.66 -20.98
C THR A 513 -12.48 9.26 -20.45
N GLY A 514 -12.52 9.89 -19.27
CA GLY A 514 -11.42 10.65 -18.69
C GLY A 514 -11.27 12.06 -19.27
N ASN A 515 -12.26 12.56 -20.00
CA ASN A 515 -12.23 13.87 -20.64
C ASN A 515 -12.69 14.97 -19.68
N VAL A 516 -12.00 16.12 -19.72
CA VAL A 516 -12.32 17.31 -18.93
C VAL A 516 -12.31 18.54 -19.84
N TRP A 517 -13.36 19.35 -19.77
CA TRP A 517 -13.50 20.61 -20.50
C TRP A 517 -13.57 21.77 -19.50
N VAL A 518 -12.71 22.77 -19.69
CA VAL A 518 -12.65 23.99 -18.88
C VAL A 518 -13.19 25.13 -19.73
N GLU A 519 -14.12 25.92 -19.17
CA GLU A 519 -14.86 26.97 -19.89
C GLU A 519 -15.41 26.48 -21.24
N PRO A 520 -16.15 25.35 -21.27
CA PRO A 520 -16.72 24.85 -22.50
C PRO A 520 -17.65 25.91 -23.13
N SER A 521 -17.58 26.07 -24.45
CA SER A 521 -18.53 26.92 -25.17
C SER A 521 -19.95 26.41 -24.99
N VAL A 522 -20.95 27.27 -25.23
CA VAL A 522 -22.37 26.90 -25.12
C VAL A 522 -22.72 25.68 -25.98
N ASP A 523 -22.09 25.52 -27.14
CA ASP A 523 -22.27 24.36 -28.01
C ASP A 523 -21.74 23.07 -27.36
N ILE A 524 -20.57 23.15 -26.70
CA ILE A 524 -19.98 22.02 -25.96
C ILE A 524 -20.82 21.67 -24.72
N ILE A 525 -21.27 22.67 -23.96
CA ILE A 525 -22.17 22.45 -22.81
C ILE A 525 -23.43 21.71 -23.27
N THR A 526 -24.08 22.21 -24.32
CA THR A 526 -25.29 21.59 -24.89
C THR A 526 -25.04 20.13 -25.30
N ALA A 527 -23.90 19.85 -25.93
CA ALA A 527 -23.52 18.50 -26.33
C ALA A 527 -23.28 17.58 -25.12
N ILE A 528 -22.60 18.07 -24.07
CA ILE A 528 -22.32 17.29 -22.86
C ILE A 528 -23.60 17.10 -22.02
N GLU A 529 -24.49 18.09 -21.95
CA GLU A 529 -25.80 17.94 -21.31
C GLU A 529 -26.65 16.89 -22.01
N ALA A 530 -26.70 16.92 -23.35
CA ALA A 530 -27.35 15.88 -24.12
C ALA A 530 -26.73 14.50 -23.83
N GLN A 531 -25.40 14.42 -23.72
CA GLN A 531 -24.70 13.18 -23.34
C GLN A 531 -25.09 12.71 -21.92
N ARG A 532 -25.14 13.62 -20.94
CA ARG A 532 -25.57 13.32 -19.56
C ARG A 532 -27.01 12.80 -19.52
N SER A 533 -27.94 13.49 -20.18
CA SER A 533 -29.34 13.08 -20.25
C SER A 533 -29.53 11.75 -20.97
N ALA A 534 -28.80 11.52 -22.06
CA ALA A 534 -28.81 10.25 -22.79
C ALA A 534 -28.28 9.11 -21.91
N TRP A 535 -27.18 9.33 -21.20
CA TRP A 535 -26.59 8.36 -20.27
C TRP A 535 -27.55 8.03 -19.13
N GLN A 536 -28.08 9.04 -18.42
CA GLN A 536 -29.06 8.84 -17.34
C GLN A 536 -30.32 8.11 -17.82
N SER A 537 -30.84 8.49 -18.99
CA SER A 537 -32.01 7.83 -19.59
C SER A 537 -31.70 6.40 -20.01
N SER A 538 -30.48 6.12 -20.48
CA SER A 538 -29.99 4.78 -20.78
C SER A 538 -29.91 3.93 -19.52
N GLU A 539 -29.29 4.43 -18.45
CA GLU A 539 -29.14 3.72 -17.17
C GLU A 539 -30.49 3.41 -16.53
N GLN A 540 -31.41 4.39 -16.49
CA GLN A 540 -32.76 4.16 -15.99
C GLN A 540 -33.55 3.16 -16.84
N ARG A 541 -33.33 3.12 -18.16
CA ARG A 541 -33.94 2.11 -19.03
C ARG A 541 -33.33 0.73 -18.79
N ALA A 542 -32.01 0.65 -18.63
CA ALA A 542 -31.32 -0.59 -18.30
C ALA A 542 -31.82 -1.16 -16.97
N PHE A 543 -31.89 -0.34 -15.93
CA PHE A 543 -32.41 -0.73 -14.62
C PHE A 543 -33.87 -1.21 -14.69
N ARG A 544 -34.76 -0.43 -15.34
CA ARG A 544 -36.17 -0.82 -15.53
C ARG A 544 -36.33 -2.13 -16.29
N ASN A 545 -35.45 -2.42 -17.23
CA ASN A 545 -35.47 -3.64 -18.03
C ASN A 545 -34.64 -4.78 -17.42
N ALA A 546 -33.91 -4.56 -16.32
CA ALA A 546 -32.98 -5.54 -15.78
C ALA A 546 -33.68 -6.83 -15.31
N HIS A 547 -34.95 -6.75 -14.92
CA HIS A 547 -35.76 -7.92 -14.55
C HIS A 547 -36.23 -8.76 -15.75
N LYS A 548 -36.02 -8.30 -16.99
CA LYS A 548 -36.29 -9.11 -18.19
C LYS A 548 -35.15 -10.12 -18.41
N ASN A 549 -35.46 -11.18 -19.13
CA ASN A 549 -34.46 -12.15 -19.59
C ASN A 549 -33.52 -11.46 -20.59
N ALA A 550 -32.23 -11.75 -20.48
CA ALA A 550 -31.26 -11.30 -21.49
C ALA A 550 -31.28 -12.24 -22.69
N ILE A 551 -31.75 -11.73 -23.83
CA ILE A 551 -31.91 -12.48 -25.07
C ILE A 551 -31.30 -11.63 -26.18
N THR A 552 -30.40 -12.20 -26.97
CA THR A 552 -29.81 -11.56 -28.16
C THR A 552 -30.89 -11.26 -29.19
N THR A 553 -30.59 -10.38 -30.15
CA THR A 553 -31.55 -9.98 -31.20
C THR A 553 -31.98 -11.14 -32.11
N ASP A 554 -31.17 -12.20 -32.20
CA ASP A 554 -31.43 -13.45 -32.91
C ASP A 554 -31.91 -14.62 -32.01
N GLY A 555 -32.23 -14.33 -30.74
CA GLY A 555 -33.00 -15.25 -29.88
C GLY A 555 -32.19 -16.16 -28.95
N ARG A 556 -30.87 -16.01 -28.86
CA ARG A 556 -30.03 -16.73 -27.89
C ARG A 556 -30.25 -16.11 -26.51
N ARG A 557 -30.77 -16.90 -25.57
CA ARG A 557 -30.88 -16.51 -24.16
C ARG A 557 -29.54 -16.71 -23.45
N ILE A 558 -29.14 -15.72 -22.66
CA ILE A 558 -27.99 -15.77 -21.76
C ILE A 558 -28.51 -15.51 -20.34
N VAL A 559 -28.17 -16.36 -19.37
CA VAL A 559 -28.58 -16.12 -17.98
C VAL A 559 -27.57 -15.21 -17.29
N VAL A 560 -28.05 -14.19 -16.59
CA VAL A 560 -27.18 -13.25 -15.86
C VAL A 560 -27.39 -13.43 -14.36
N TYR A 561 -26.36 -13.96 -13.71
CA TYR A 561 -26.27 -14.18 -12.28
C TYR A 561 -25.46 -13.09 -11.57
N ALA A 562 -25.52 -13.10 -10.23
CA ALA A 562 -24.69 -12.27 -9.38
C ALA A 562 -23.58 -13.08 -8.68
N ASN A 563 -22.44 -12.43 -8.49
CA ASN A 563 -21.42 -12.77 -7.51
C ASN A 563 -21.75 -12.07 -6.20
N ILE A 564 -21.76 -12.80 -5.08
CA ILE A 564 -22.10 -12.26 -3.77
C ILE A 564 -21.14 -12.76 -2.69
N GLY A 565 -20.99 -11.96 -1.63
CA GLY A 565 -20.30 -12.31 -0.39
C GLY A 565 -21.23 -12.47 0.81
N GLY A 566 -22.56 -12.38 0.65
CA GLY A 566 -23.47 -12.58 1.77
C GLY A 566 -24.95 -12.27 1.47
N VAL A 567 -25.77 -12.25 2.52
CA VAL A 567 -27.22 -12.03 2.44
C VAL A 567 -27.56 -10.61 1.97
N ALA A 568 -26.79 -9.60 2.39
CA ALA A 568 -27.01 -8.21 1.96
C ALA A 568 -26.84 -8.06 0.44
N ASP A 569 -25.75 -8.60 -0.10
CA ASP A 569 -25.48 -8.62 -1.54
C ASP A 569 -26.55 -9.37 -2.33
N ALA A 570 -27.11 -10.46 -1.77
CA ALA A 570 -28.20 -11.19 -2.41
C ALA A 570 -29.44 -10.31 -2.61
N LYS A 571 -29.78 -9.43 -1.65
CA LYS A 571 -30.89 -8.48 -1.78
C LYS A 571 -30.61 -7.46 -2.88
N VAL A 572 -29.40 -6.92 -2.92
CA VAL A 572 -28.96 -5.98 -3.98
C VAL A 572 -29.02 -6.66 -5.34
N ALA A 573 -28.50 -7.89 -5.46
CA ALA A 573 -28.52 -8.69 -6.69
C ALA A 573 -29.94 -8.84 -7.27
N ILE A 574 -30.91 -9.22 -6.43
CA ILE A 574 -32.31 -9.35 -6.86
C ILE A 574 -32.88 -8.01 -7.32
N SER A 575 -32.61 -6.92 -6.60
CA SER A 575 -33.05 -5.57 -7.00
C SER A 575 -32.44 -5.10 -8.32
N MET A 576 -31.25 -5.61 -8.67
CA MET A 576 -30.55 -5.31 -9.92
C MET A 576 -30.93 -6.26 -11.07
N GLY A 577 -31.88 -7.17 -10.85
CA GLY A 577 -32.40 -8.06 -11.89
C GLY A 577 -31.62 -9.36 -12.09
N ALA A 578 -30.84 -9.79 -11.11
CA ALA A 578 -30.15 -11.08 -11.15
C ALA A 578 -31.14 -12.25 -11.26
N GLU A 579 -30.83 -13.22 -12.11
CA GLU A 579 -31.63 -14.45 -12.28
C GLU A 579 -31.25 -15.57 -11.30
N GLY A 580 -30.35 -15.25 -10.35
CA GLY A 580 -29.78 -16.16 -9.35
C GLY A 580 -28.37 -15.74 -8.96
N VAL A 581 -27.68 -16.59 -8.22
CA VAL A 581 -26.29 -16.40 -7.79
C VAL A 581 -25.42 -17.45 -8.45
N GLY A 582 -24.47 -17.01 -9.27
CA GLY A 582 -23.54 -17.87 -10.00
C GLY A 582 -22.24 -18.10 -9.24
N LEU A 583 -22.00 -17.29 -8.20
CA LEU A 583 -20.89 -17.46 -7.26
C LEU A 583 -21.24 -16.83 -5.90
N LEU A 584 -21.49 -17.68 -4.90
CA LEU A 584 -21.33 -17.30 -3.51
C LEU A 584 -19.89 -17.60 -3.09
N ARG A 585 -19.13 -16.55 -2.79
CA ARG A 585 -17.84 -16.64 -2.13
C ARG A 585 -18.09 -16.98 -0.67
N THR A 586 -17.56 -18.09 -0.17
CA THR A 586 -17.82 -18.56 1.21
C THR A 586 -16.75 -18.11 2.21
N GLU A 587 -15.69 -17.47 1.73
CA GLU A 587 -14.53 -17.07 2.54
C GLU A 587 -14.89 -16.11 3.66
N PHE A 588 -15.85 -15.20 3.45
CA PHE A 588 -16.33 -14.28 4.48
C PHE A 588 -16.87 -14.99 5.74
N LEU A 589 -17.32 -16.26 5.62
CA LEU A 589 -17.74 -17.05 6.77
C LEU A 589 -16.58 -17.49 7.66
N TYR A 590 -15.35 -17.36 7.19
CA TYR A 590 -14.16 -17.86 7.86
C TYR A 590 -13.19 -16.75 8.23
N LEU A 591 -13.26 -15.59 7.54
CA LEU A 591 -12.43 -14.42 7.80
C LEU A 591 -12.94 -13.64 9.03
N GLU A 592 -12.02 -12.94 9.71
CA GLU A 592 -12.31 -12.06 10.86
C GLU A 592 -12.94 -12.78 12.08
N ARG A 593 -12.49 -14.02 12.34
CA ARG A 593 -13.00 -14.87 13.44
C ARG A 593 -11.86 -15.57 14.16
N LYS A 594 -12.15 -16.07 15.36
CA LYS A 594 -11.20 -16.83 16.19
C LYS A 594 -11.30 -18.35 16.01
N THR A 595 -12.39 -18.83 15.43
CA THR A 595 -12.67 -20.27 15.25
C THR A 595 -13.35 -20.52 13.90
N PRO A 596 -13.20 -21.72 13.31
CA PRO A 596 -13.95 -22.08 12.11
C PRO A 596 -15.46 -21.96 12.35
N PRO A 597 -16.24 -21.49 11.36
CA PRO A 597 -17.69 -21.44 11.47
C PRO A 597 -18.26 -22.85 11.60
N SER A 598 -19.13 -23.03 12.59
CA SER A 598 -19.85 -24.28 12.79
C SER A 598 -20.79 -24.58 11.61
N GLU A 599 -21.17 -25.85 11.48
CA GLU A 599 -22.16 -26.28 10.48
C GLU A 599 -23.46 -25.47 10.56
N GLU A 600 -23.93 -25.18 11.77
CA GLU A 600 -25.19 -24.48 12.00
C GLU A 600 -25.12 -23.00 11.62
N GLU A 601 -23.98 -22.33 11.88
CA GLU A 601 -23.75 -20.96 11.42
C GLU A 601 -23.71 -20.88 9.89
N GLN A 602 -23.03 -21.82 9.23
CA GLN A 602 -22.98 -21.88 7.77
C GLN A 602 -24.37 -22.15 7.19
N LEU A 603 -25.10 -23.12 7.75
CA LEU A 603 -26.47 -23.46 7.35
C LEU A 603 -27.38 -22.22 7.43
N LYS A 604 -27.35 -21.49 8.54
CA LYS A 604 -28.18 -20.30 8.74
C LYS A 604 -27.92 -19.24 7.68
N VAL A 605 -26.66 -19.05 7.29
CA VAL A 605 -26.32 -18.09 6.24
C VAL A 605 -26.80 -18.58 4.87
N TYR A 606 -26.58 -19.85 4.53
CA TYR A 606 -27.04 -20.41 3.26
C TYR A 606 -28.57 -20.35 3.14
N GLN A 607 -29.30 -20.70 4.19
CA GLN A 607 -30.77 -20.58 4.26
C GLN A 607 -31.24 -19.13 4.13
N GLY A 608 -30.56 -18.18 4.78
CA GLY A 608 -30.85 -16.77 4.67
C GLY A 608 -30.70 -16.25 3.23
N ILE A 609 -29.70 -16.74 2.49
CA ILE A 609 -29.52 -16.39 1.07
C ILE A 609 -30.60 -17.06 0.21
N THR A 610 -30.88 -18.36 0.39
CA THR A 610 -31.92 -19.05 -0.40
C THR A 610 -33.30 -18.45 -0.20
N GLN A 611 -33.62 -17.96 1.00
CA GLN A 611 -34.88 -17.28 1.27
C GLN A 611 -35.01 -15.98 0.44
N VAL A 612 -33.92 -15.23 0.27
CA VAL A 612 -33.89 -14.03 -0.59
C VAL A 612 -34.01 -14.38 -2.07
N LEU A 613 -33.41 -15.49 -2.50
CA LEU A 613 -33.39 -15.92 -3.90
C LEU A 613 -34.69 -16.62 -4.35
N GLU A 614 -35.50 -17.08 -3.40
CA GLU A 614 -36.71 -17.86 -3.62
C GLU A 614 -36.39 -19.14 -4.41
N SER A 615 -36.93 -19.31 -5.63
CA SER A 615 -36.68 -20.47 -6.50
C SER A 615 -35.41 -20.34 -7.36
N ARG A 616 -34.75 -19.17 -7.35
CA ARG A 616 -33.56 -18.92 -8.18
C ARG A 616 -32.36 -19.71 -7.68
N PRO A 617 -31.45 -20.15 -8.58
CA PRO A 617 -30.32 -20.98 -8.19
C PRO A 617 -29.30 -20.22 -7.34
N LEU A 618 -28.69 -20.92 -6.40
CA LEU A 618 -27.55 -20.50 -5.60
C LEU A 618 -26.37 -21.44 -5.85
N ILE A 619 -25.33 -20.97 -6.53
CA ILE A 619 -24.09 -21.72 -6.70
C ILE A 619 -23.12 -21.37 -5.57
N ILE A 620 -22.92 -22.30 -4.66
CA ILE A 620 -22.00 -22.15 -3.53
C ILE A 620 -20.63 -22.68 -3.93
N ARG A 621 -19.63 -21.80 -3.97
CA ARG A 621 -18.24 -22.23 -4.09
C ARG A 621 -17.77 -22.69 -2.71
N THR A 622 -17.33 -23.93 -2.64
CA THR A 622 -16.65 -24.44 -1.46
C THR A 622 -15.42 -23.61 -1.17
N PHE A 623 -15.02 -23.65 0.08
CA PHE A 623 -13.98 -22.82 0.66
C PHE A 623 -12.70 -22.76 -0.22
N ASP A 624 -12.37 -21.56 -0.72
CA ASP A 624 -11.15 -21.29 -1.50
C ASP A 624 -10.24 -20.34 -0.71
N ILE A 625 -9.53 -20.95 0.23
CA ILE A 625 -8.56 -20.32 1.11
C ILE A 625 -7.20 -20.99 0.96
N GLY A 626 -6.15 -20.23 1.30
CA GLY A 626 -4.79 -20.44 0.84
C GLY A 626 -4.50 -19.54 -0.36
N GLY A 627 -3.23 -19.21 -0.58
CA GLY A 627 -2.88 -18.04 -1.39
C GLY A 627 -2.74 -16.80 -0.52
N ASP A 628 -3.45 -15.75 -0.91
CA ASP A 628 -3.52 -14.46 -0.23
C ASP A 628 -4.80 -14.35 0.60
N LYS A 629 -5.11 -15.33 1.46
CA LYS A 629 -6.28 -15.26 2.35
C LYS A 629 -5.92 -15.93 3.67
N PRO A 630 -5.35 -15.19 4.62
CA PRO A 630 -4.94 -15.74 5.90
C PRO A 630 -6.18 -16.06 6.76
N VAL A 631 -6.19 -17.26 7.33
CA VAL A 631 -7.17 -17.68 8.33
C VAL A 631 -6.41 -18.14 9.57
N PRO A 632 -6.15 -17.22 10.50
CA PRO A 632 -5.25 -17.45 11.62
C PRO A 632 -5.46 -18.73 12.40
N TYR A 633 -6.70 -19.07 12.73
CA TYR A 633 -7.02 -20.25 13.54
C TYR A 633 -6.82 -21.58 12.82
N LEU A 634 -6.53 -21.57 11.51
CA LEU A 634 -6.21 -22.77 10.73
C LEU A 634 -4.71 -23.11 10.75
N ASN A 635 -3.85 -22.25 11.32
CA ASN A 635 -2.40 -22.44 11.44
C ASN A 635 -1.77 -22.98 10.14
N LEU A 636 -2.05 -22.31 9.02
CA LEU A 636 -1.53 -22.70 7.71
C LEU A 636 -0.01 -22.46 7.67
N PRO A 637 0.80 -23.40 7.12
CA PRO A 637 2.23 -23.18 6.95
C PRO A 637 2.48 -22.07 5.92
N SER A 638 3.55 -21.30 6.11
CA SER A 638 4.00 -20.32 5.12
C SER A 638 4.49 -21.02 3.85
N GLU A 639 4.08 -20.53 2.69
CA GLU A 639 4.48 -21.06 1.38
C GLU A 639 5.21 -19.97 0.58
N ASN A 640 6.28 -20.33 -0.13
CA ASN A 640 7.01 -19.39 -0.98
C ASN A 640 6.15 -18.82 -2.12
N ASN A 641 5.20 -19.62 -2.62
CA ASN A 641 4.28 -19.22 -3.69
C ASN A 641 2.86 -19.65 -3.33
N PRO A 642 2.16 -18.92 -2.44
CA PRO A 642 0.85 -19.33 -1.94
C PRO A 642 -0.19 -19.54 -3.05
N PHE A 643 -0.13 -18.73 -4.12
CA PHE A 643 -0.99 -18.91 -5.30
C PHE A 643 -0.76 -20.25 -6.03
N LEU A 644 0.44 -20.82 -5.96
CA LEU A 644 0.75 -22.12 -6.56
C LEU A 644 0.63 -23.28 -5.56
N GLY A 645 0.26 -22.99 -4.31
CA GLY A 645 0.44 -23.88 -3.16
C GLY A 645 -0.82 -24.62 -2.68
N TRP A 646 -0.89 -24.77 -1.36
CA TRP A 646 -1.88 -25.52 -0.61
C TRP A 646 -3.15 -24.70 -0.38
N ARG A 647 -3.96 -24.58 -1.45
CA ARG A 647 -5.19 -23.78 -1.46
C ARG A 647 -6.36 -24.46 -2.14
N GLY A 648 -7.56 -23.89 -1.94
CA GLY A 648 -8.79 -24.35 -2.59
C GLY A 648 -9.06 -25.82 -2.28
N ILE A 649 -9.36 -26.62 -3.32
CA ILE A 649 -9.69 -28.03 -3.12
C ILE A 649 -8.57 -28.82 -2.42
N ARG A 650 -7.30 -28.46 -2.62
CA ARG A 650 -6.15 -29.20 -2.04
C ARG A 650 -6.15 -29.09 -0.52
N PHE A 651 -6.46 -27.90 -0.02
CA PHE A 651 -6.67 -27.67 1.40
C PHE A 651 -7.86 -28.47 1.93
N CYS A 652 -8.99 -28.43 1.22
CA CYS A 652 -10.20 -29.15 1.59
C CYS A 652 -10.01 -30.69 1.63
N LEU A 653 -9.23 -31.25 0.71
CA LEU A 653 -8.94 -32.68 0.66
C LEU A 653 -8.05 -33.11 1.83
N ASP A 654 -7.07 -32.29 2.22
CA ASP A 654 -6.20 -32.58 3.36
C ASP A 654 -6.90 -32.35 4.71
N ARG A 655 -7.65 -31.25 4.85
CA ARG A 655 -8.45 -30.92 6.04
C ARG A 655 -9.90 -31.39 5.89
N THR A 656 -10.06 -32.70 5.74
CA THR A 656 -11.35 -33.32 5.39
C THR A 656 -12.49 -32.96 6.35
N GLU A 657 -12.27 -32.85 7.66
CA GLU A 657 -13.34 -32.53 8.62
C GLU A 657 -13.91 -31.11 8.45
N LEU A 658 -13.07 -30.13 8.12
CA LEU A 658 -13.53 -28.77 7.79
C LEU A 658 -14.35 -28.79 6.50
N PHE A 659 -13.88 -29.53 5.50
CA PHE A 659 -14.59 -29.68 4.24
C PHE A 659 -15.94 -30.37 4.43
N LYS A 660 -16.00 -31.49 5.17
CA LYS A 660 -17.24 -32.19 5.52
C LYS A 660 -18.21 -31.29 6.27
N THR A 661 -17.72 -30.44 7.19
CA THR A 661 -18.56 -29.48 7.92
C THR A 661 -19.27 -28.52 6.97
N GLN A 662 -18.54 -27.97 5.99
CA GLN A 662 -19.14 -27.11 4.98
C GLN A 662 -20.10 -27.88 4.05
N LEU A 663 -19.72 -29.07 3.58
CA LEU A 663 -20.57 -29.89 2.71
C LEU A 663 -21.87 -30.30 3.41
N ARG A 664 -21.83 -30.64 4.71
CA ARG A 664 -23.04 -30.92 5.50
C ARG A 664 -23.96 -29.72 5.54
N ALA A 665 -23.43 -28.53 5.81
CA ALA A 665 -24.22 -27.29 5.83
C ALA A 665 -24.85 -26.99 4.46
N ILE A 666 -24.10 -27.15 3.36
CA ILE A 666 -24.60 -26.96 1.99
C ILE A 666 -25.72 -27.97 1.67
N LEU A 667 -25.51 -29.26 1.98
CA LEU A 667 -26.50 -30.31 1.74
C LEU A 667 -27.77 -30.10 2.55
N ARG A 668 -27.65 -29.78 3.84
CA ARG A 668 -28.82 -29.44 4.69
C ARG A 668 -29.58 -28.24 4.14
N ALA A 669 -28.89 -27.19 3.70
CA ALA A 669 -29.53 -26.04 3.08
C ALA A 669 -30.24 -26.37 1.76
N SER A 670 -29.75 -27.40 1.04
CA SER A 670 -30.32 -27.82 -0.25
C SER A 670 -31.66 -28.54 -0.15
N ALA A 671 -32.11 -28.90 1.06
CA ALA A 671 -33.42 -29.54 1.26
C ALA A 671 -34.59 -28.66 0.78
N GLU A 672 -34.46 -27.34 0.96
CA GLU A 672 -35.50 -26.36 0.61
C GLU A 672 -35.06 -25.35 -0.45
N GLY A 673 -33.75 -25.23 -0.72
CA GLY A 673 -33.19 -24.28 -1.67
C GLY A 673 -32.70 -24.91 -2.98
N ASN A 674 -32.77 -24.15 -4.07
CA ASN A 674 -32.17 -24.52 -5.36
C ASN A 674 -30.64 -24.30 -5.32
N ILE A 675 -29.93 -25.15 -4.58
CA ILE A 675 -28.49 -25.02 -4.36
C ILE A 675 -27.72 -25.91 -5.34
N LYS A 676 -26.60 -25.39 -5.84
CA LYS A 676 -25.55 -26.14 -6.53
C LYS A 676 -24.23 -25.96 -5.77
N VAL A 677 -23.36 -26.94 -5.81
CA VAL A 677 -22.03 -26.89 -5.19
C VAL A 677 -20.95 -26.83 -6.25
N MET A 678 -19.90 -26.03 -6.01
CA MET A 678 -18.78 -25.87 -6.93
C MET A 678 -17.44 -26.01 -6.20
N PHE A 679 -16.52 -26.77 -6.78
CA PHE A 679 -15.16 -26.94 -6.25
C PHE A 679 -14.15 -26.01 -6.94
N PRO A 680 -13.38 -25.21 -6.18
CA PRO A 680 -12.33 -24.33 -6.70
C PRO A 680 -11.01 -25.09 -6.93
N MET A 681 -10.10 -24.51 -7.71
CA MET A 681 -8.69 -24.94 -7.87
C MET A 681 -8.50 -26.41 -8.31
N ILE A 682 -9.49 -27.01 -8.98
CA ILE A 682 -9.33 -28.34 -9.58
C ILE A 682 -8.24 -28.26 -10.64
N ALA A 683 -7.20 -29.09 -10.53
CA ALA A 683 -6.14 -29.19 -11.53
C ALA A 683 -6.14 -30.55 -12.24
N THR A 684 -6.68 -31.59 -11.59
CA THR A 684 -6.64 -32.99 -12.05
C THR A 684 -7.98 -33.70 -11.87
N VAL A 685 -8.19 -34.78 -12.64
CA VAL A 685 -9.37 -35.67 -12.47
C VAL A 685 -9.36 -36.35 -11.09
N GLY A 686 -8.18 -36.62 -10.53
CA GLY A 686 -8.02 -37.25 -9.22
C GLY A 686 -8.60 -36.42 -8.08
N GLU A 687 -8.27 -35.13 -8.04
CA GLU A 687 -8.80 -34.18 -7.04
C GLU A 687 -10.33 -34.10 -7.11
N LEU A 688 -10.89 -34.01 -8.32
CA LEU A 688 -12.34 -33.98 -8.52
C LEU A 688 -13.02 -35.26 -8.02
N LYS A 689 -12.48 -36.44 -8.33
CA LYS A 689 -13.03 -37.72 -7.86
C LYS A 689 -12.97 -37.82 -6.34
N ALA A 690 -11.87 -37.39 -5.71
CA ALA A 690 -11.72 -37.37 -4.27
C ALA A 690 -12.76 -36.43 -3.60
N ALA A 691 -12.95 -35.22 -4.14
CA ALA A 691 -13.94 -34.28 -3.65
C ALA A 691 -15.38 -34.83 -3.71
N LYS A 692 -15.74 -35.46 -4.84
CA LYS A 692 -17.05 -36.11 -5.00
C LYS A 692 -17.24 -37.32 -4.08
N ALA A 693 -16.17 -38.05 -3.77
CA ALA A 693 -16.22 -39.16 -2.83
C ALA A 693 -16.54 -38.67 -1.41
N ILE A 694 -15.91 -37.58 -0.95
CA ILE A 694 -16.21 -36.96 0.35
C ILE A 694 -17.64 -36.41 0.38
N LEU A 695 -18.11 -35.80 -0.72
CA LEU A 695 -19.51 -35.36 -0.82
C LEU A 695 -20.49 -36.53 -0.65
N LEU A 696 -20.23 -37.66 -1.31
CA LEU A 696 -21.05 -38.86 -1.19
C LEU A 696 -21.03 -39.44 0.23
N GLU A 697 -19.87 -39.45 0.88
CA GLU A 697 -19.73 -39.86 2.28
C GLU A 697 -20.60 -39.00 3.19
N VAL A 698 -20.56 -37.68 3.03
CA VAL A 698 -21.40 -36.75 3.80
C VAL A 698 -22.90 -36.98 3.53
N GLN A 699 -23.30 -37.25 2.28
CA GLN A 699 -24.69 -37.60 1.97
C GLN A 699 -25.13 -38.87 2.72
N GLN A 700 -24.26 -39.89 2.80
CA GLN A 700 -24.54 -41.11 3.56
C GLN A 700 -24.63 -40.83 5.07
N GLU A 701 -23.75 -40.00 5.63
CA GLU A 701 -23.80 -39.59 7.03
C GLU A 701 -25.12 -38.86 7.37
N LEU A 702 -25.59 -37.95 6.51
CA LEU A 702 -26.86 -37.26 6.69
C LEU A 702 -28.06 -38.22 6.54
N GLN A 703 -28.00 -39.14 5.58
CA GLN A 703 -29.04 -40.16 5.38
C GLN A 703 -29.17 -41.08 6.60
N GLN A 704 -28.06 -41.52 7.19
CA GLN A 704 -28.06 -42.33 8.41
C GLN A 704 -28.63 -41.59 9.63
N LYS A 705 -28.46 -40.26 9.67
CA LYS A 705 -29.03 -39.38 10.71
C LYS A 705 -30.46 -38.93 10.39
N GLU A 706 -31.04 -39.38 9.28
CA GLU A 706 -32.37 -38.99 8.80
C GLU A 706 -32.54 -37.47 8.62
N ILE A 707 -31.44 -36.77 8.30
CA ILE A 707 -31.47 -35.32 8.05
C ILE A 707 -31.77 -35.09 6.56
N PRO A 708 -32.78 -34.27 6.19
CA PRO A 708 -33.15 -34.04 4.80
C PRO A 708 -32.09 -33.23 4.05
N PHE A 709 -31.89 -33.57 2.77
CA PHE A 709 -31.06 -32.86 1.80
C PHE A 709 -31.49 -33.21 0.37
N ASN A 710 -31.02 -32.47 -0.64
CA ASN A 710 -31.23 -32.82 -2.05
C ASN A 710 -30.19 -33.84 -2.52
N ASP A 711 -30.62 -35.08 -2.75
CA ASP A 711 -29.78 -36.19 -3.22
C ASP A 711 -29.22 -35.98 -4.64
N LYS A 712 -29.87 -35.10 -5.42
CA LYS A 712 -29.53 -34.75 -6.81
C LYS A 712 -28.89 -33.36 -6.92
N ILE A 713 -28.29 -32.86 -5.83
CA ILE A 713 -27.56 -31.60 -5.86
C ILE A 713 -26.55 -31.58 -7.01
N LYS A 714 -26.54 -30.49 -7.77
CA LYS A 714 -25.67 -30.34 -8.94
C LYS A 714 -24.26 -29.97 -8.50
N VAL A 715 -23.27 -30.66 -9.06
CA VAL A 715 -21.85 -30.49 -8.72
C VAL A 715 -21.11 -29.94 -9.93
N GLY A 716 -20.53 -28.76 -9.78
CA GLY A 716 -19.67 -28.14 -10.79
C GLY A 716 -18.25 -27.94 -10.30
N ILE A 717 -17.40 -27.42 -11.19
CA ILE A 717 -16.03 -27.03 -10.87
C ILE A 717 -15.73 -25.65 -11.43
N MET A 718 -14.82 -24.95 -10.74
CA MET A 718 -14.24 -23.74 -11.27
C MET A 718 -13.10 -24.11 -12.24
N ILE A 719 -13.20 -23.67 -13.50
CA ILE A 719 -12.15 -23.79 -14.50
C ILE A 719 -11.28 -22.54 -14.41
N GLU A 720 -10.22 -22.64 -13.60
CA GLU A 720 -9.31 -21.53 -13.31
C GLU A 720 -7.83 -21.93 -13.33
N VAL A 721 -7.53 -23.21 -13.43
CA VAL A 721 -6.16 -23.72 -13.58
C VAL A 721 -5.92 -24.12 -15.04
N PRO A 722 -4.80 -23.74 -15.68
CA PRO A 722 -4.53 -24.08 -17.08
C PRO A 722 -4.56 -25.59 -17.36
N SER A 723 -4.14 -26.42 -16.39
CA SER A 723 -4.24 -27.88 -16.51
C SER A 723 -5.70 -28.32 -16.62
N ALA A 724 -6.62 -27.74 -15.86
CA ALA A 724 -8.05 -28.05 -15.95
C ALA A 724 -8.63 -27.72 -17.32
N VAL A 725 -8.19 -26.63 -17.94
CA VAL A 725 -8.55 -26.30 -19.33
C VAL A 725 -8.00 -27.34 -20.30
N ALA A 726 -6.74 -27.73 -20.13
CA ALA A 726 -6.06 -28.71 -20.99
C ALA A 726 -6.74 -30.09 -20.96
N ILE A 727 -7.33 -30.49 -19.83
CA ILE A 727 -8.05 -31.75 -19.65
C ILE A 727 -9.58 -31.56 -19.48
N ALA A 728 -10.12 -30.43 -19.95
CA ALA A 728 -11.53 -30.11 -19.75
C ALA A 728 -12.49 -31.16 -20.34
N ASP A 729 -12.08 -31.83 -21.43
CA ASP A 729 -12.81 -32.93 -22.06
C ASP A 729 -12.93 -34.18 -21.17
N GLN A 730 -12.00 -34.37 -20.23
CA GLN A 730 -12.03 -35.45 -19.24
C GLN A 730 -12.79 -35.05 -17.97
N LEU A 731 -12.76 -33.76 -17.60
CA LEU A 731 -13.46 -33.23 -16.43
C LEU A 731 -14.96 -33.08 -16.69
N ALA A 732 -15.35 -32.60 -17.87
CA ALA A 732 -16.74 -32.26 -18.20
C ALA A 732 -17.73 -33.43 -18.02
N PRO A 733 -17.41 -34.69 -18.41
CA PRO A 733 -18.32 -35.81 -18.20
C PRO A 733 -18.57 -36.19 -16.72
N ILE A 734 -17.78 -35.66 -15.79
CA ILE A 734 -17.81 -36.04 -14.37
C ILE A 734 -18.55 -34.98 -13.53
N VAL A 735 -18.91 -33.83 -14.10
CA VAL A 735 -19.58 -32.71 -13.42
C VAL A 735 -20.86 -32.31 -14.16
N ASP A 736 -21.69 -31.49 -13.53
CA ASP A 736 -22.93 -30.98 -14.11
C ASP A 736 -22.77 -29.63 -14.82
N PHE A 737 -21.72 -28.87 -14.49
CA PHE A 737 -21.44 -27.54 -15.09
C PHE A 737 -20.00 -27.10 -14.83
N PHE A 738 -19.54 -26.14 -15.64
CA PHE A 738 -18.31 -25.39 -15.41
C PHE A 738 -18.60 -23.93 -15.05
N SER A 739 -17.72 -23.33 -14.25
CA SER A 739 -17.66 -21.87 -14.08
C SER A 739 -16.22 -21.40 -14.27
N ILE A 740 -15.97 -20.48 -15.19
CA ILE A 740 -14.64 -20.01 -15.50
C ILE A 740 -14.26 -18.87 -14.56
N GLY A 741 -13.21 -19.07 -13.77
CA GLY A 741 -12.61 -18.06 -12.89
C GLY A 741 -11.50 -17.31 -13.62
N THR A 742 -11.83 -16.28 -14.40
CA THR A 742 -10.83 -15.60 -15.25
C THR A 742 -9.74 -14.87 -14.46
N ASN A 743 -10.00 -14.49 -13.21
CA ASN A 743 -9.01 -13.83 -12.36
C ASN A 743 -7.80 -14.75 -12.09
N ASP A 744 -8.05 -16.00 -11.71
CA ASP A 744 -6.99 -16.98 -11.44
C ASP A 744 -6.47 -17.62 -12.74
N LEU A 745 -7.36 -17.84 -13.72
CA LEU A 745 -6.95 -18.34 -15.04
C LEU A 745 -5.94 -17.42 -15.73
N SER A 746 -6.21 -16.11 -15.77
CA SER A 746 -5.31 -15.13 -16.39
C SER A 746 -3.95 -15.12 -15.69
N GLN A 747 -3.94 -15.08 -14.36
CA GLN A 747 -2.72 -15.15 -13.55
C GLN A 747 -1.86 -16.38 -13.87
N TYR A 748 -2.45 -17.59 -13.90
CA TYR A 748 -1.66 -18.80 -14.16
C TYR A 748 -1.28 -18.99 -15.63
N VAL A 749 -2.15 -18.59 -16.58
CA VAL A 749 -1.82 -18.64 -18.02
C VAL A 749 -0.68 -17.67 -18.34
N MET A 750 -0.69 -16.49 -17.73
CA MET A 750 0.31 -15.44 -17.96
C MET A 750 1.50 -15.53 -17.00
N ALA A 751 1.49 -16.48 -16.06
CA ALA A 751 2.50 -16.67 -15.03
C ALA A 751 2.86 -15.38 -14.28
N CYS A 752 1.84 -14.58 -13.92
CA CYS A 752 2.03 -13.31 -13.25
C CYS A 752 1.05 -13.17 -12.08
N ASP A 753 1.58 -12.77 -10.93
CA ASP A 753 0.77 -12.46 -9.77
C ASP A 753 0.06 -11.12 -9.99
N ARG A 754 -1.26 -11.14 -10.06
CA ARG A 754 -2.08 -9.93 -10.28
C ARG A 754 -1.96 -8.90 -9.15
N THR A 755 -1.42 -9.30 -8.01
CA THR A 755 -1.20 -8.42 -6.85
C THR A 755 0.20 -7.86 -6.78
N ASN A 756 1.09 -8.28 -7.69
CA ASN A 756 2.41 -7.72 -7.84
C ASN A 756 2.37 -6.56 -8.86
N PRO A 757 2.50 -5.29 -8.43
CA PRO A 757 2.33 -4.13 -9.31
C PRO A 757 3.31 -4.09 -10.49
N GLN A 758 4.47 -4.75 -10.38
CA GLN A 758 5.48 -4.79 -11.43
C GLN A 758 5.04 -5.65 -12.64
N VAL A 759 4.17 -6.63 -12.41
CA VAL A 759 3.74 -7.60 -13.44
C VAL A 759 2.21 -7.68 -13.59
N ALA A 760 1.44 -6.99 -12.76
CA ALA A 760 -0.03 -7.02 -12.77
C ALA A 760 -0.63 -6.67 -14.15
N SER A 761 0.02 -5.77 -14.90
CA SER A 761 -0.39 -5.41 -16.27
C SER A 761 -0.34 -6.57 -17.27
N LEU A 762 0.37 -7.66 -16.97
CA LEU A 762 0.41 -8.88 -17.79
C LEU A 762 -0.80 -9.78 -17.54
N ALA A 763 -1.46 -9.67 -16.37
CA ALA A 763 -2.60 -10.50 -15.97
C ALA A 763 -3.92 -10.04 -16.61
N ASP A 764 -3.92 -9.83 -17.92
CA ASP A 764 -5.07 -9.29 -18.65
C ASP A 764 -5.97 -10.42 -19.19
N ALA A 765 -7.21 -10.48 -18.69
CA ALA A 765 -8.16 -11.51 -19.11
C ALA A 765 -8.64 -11.38 -20.56
N LEU A 766 -8.45 -10.21 -21.21
CA LEU A 766 -8.68 -10.04 -22.66
C LEU A 766 -7.48 -10.48 -23.51
N HIS A 767 -6.39 -10.95 -22.90
CA HIS A 767 -5.27 -11.46 -23.65
C HIS A 767 -5.69 -12.69 -24.50
N PRO A 768 -5.32 -12.77 -25.79
CA PRO A 768 -5.72 -13.85 -26.69
C PRO A 768 -5.42 -15.27 -26.15
N ALA A 769 -4.34 -15.43 -25.37
CA ALA A 769 -4.04 -16.71 -24.71
C ALA A 769 -5.13 -17.12 -23.71
N VAL A 770 -5.61 -16.19 -22.90
CA VAL A 770 -6.69 -16.43 -21.93
C VAL A 770 -8.00 -16.68 -22.65
N LEU A 771 -8.35 -15.87 -23.67
CA LEU A 771 -9.56 -16.05 -24.47
C LEU A 771 -9.60 -17.43 -25.17
N ARG A 772 -8.46 -17.93 -25.66
CA ARG A 772 -8.37 -19.29 -26.23
C ARG A 772 -8.61 -20.37 -25.18
N MET A 773 -8.11 -20.19 -23.96
CA MET A 773 -8.38 -21.10 -22.84
C MET A 773 -9.86 -21.11 -22.46
N VAL A 774 -10.51 -19.93 -22.43
CA VAL A 774 -11.96 -19.81 -22.25
C VAL A 774 -12.70 -20.59 -23.35
N GLN A 775 -12.34 -20.37 -24.62
CA GLN A 775 -12.97 -21.08 -25.75
C GLN A 775 -12.82 -22.60 -25.64
N GLN A 776 -11.64 -23.07 -25.25
CA GLN A 776 -11.37 -24.50 -25.08
C GLN A 776 -12.25 -25.11 -23.99
N ALA A 777 -12.38 -24.44 -22.84
CA ALA A 777 -13.25 -24.89 -21.76
C ALA A 777 -14.73 -24.92 -22.19
N VAL A 778 -15.20 -23.90 -22.91
CA VAL A 778 -16.57 -23.84 -23.44
C VAL A 778 -16.84 -25.00 -24.42
N LYS A 779 -15.95 -25.21 -25.39
CA LYS A 779 -16.09 -26.31 -26.35
C LYS A 779 -16.13 -27.68 -25.68
N ALA A 780 -15.31 -27.90 -24.65
CA ALA A 780 -15.31 -29.14 -23.89
C ALA A 780 -16.61 -29.35 -23.11
N ALA A 781 -17.13 -28.30 -22.44
CA ALA A 781 -18.40 -28.33 -21.73
C ALA A 781 -19.57 -28.67 -22.67
N HIS A 782 -19.69 -27.96 -23.79
CA HIS A 782 -20.75 -28.19 -24.77
C HIS A 782 -20.68 -29.56 -25.42
N LYS A 783 -19.47 -30.06 -25.70
CA LYS A 783 -19.28 -31.44 -26.22
C LYS A 783 -19.78 -32.50 -25.23
N ALA A 784 -19.66 -32.25 -23.92
CA ALA A 784 -20.19 -33.12 -22.87
C ALA A 784 -21.67 -32.84 -22.54
N GLY A 785 -22.29 -31.81 -23.13
CA GLY A 785 -23.69 -31.44 -22.90
C GLY A 785 -23.94 -30.73 -21.58
N ILE A 786 -22.91 -30.12 -20.97
CA ILE A 786 -23.03 -29.36 -19.72
C ILE A 786 -22.95 -27.84 -19.98
N ALA A 787 -23.55 -27.06 -19.09
CA ALA A 787 -23.52 -25.60 -19.17
C ALA A 787 -22.18 -25.05 -18.68
N VAL A 788 -21.79 -23.89 -19.22
CA VAL A 788 -20.58 -23.15 -18.82
C VAL A 788 -20.89 -21.70 -18.52
N SER A 789 -20.47 -21.27 -17.33
CA SER A 789 -20.57 -19.88 -16.88
C SER A 789 -19.20 -19.22 -16.74
N LEU A 790 -19.17 -17.89 -16.61
CA LEU A 790 -17.99 -17.12 -16.21
C LEU A 790 -18.33 -16.27 -14.99
N CYS A 791 -17.51 -16.36 -13.93
CA CYS A 791 -17.71 -15.61 -12.69
C CYS A 791 -16.57 -14.65 -12.33
N GLY A 792 -15.52 -14.57 -13.17
CA GLY A 792 -14.44 -13.61 -13.00
C GLY A 792 -14.85 -12.17 -13.39
N GLU A 793 -14.01 -11.19 -13.03
CA GLU A 793 -14.32 -9.77 -13.19
C GLU A 793 -14.49 -9.34 -14.64
N LEU A 794 -13.89 -10.09 -15.58
CA LEU A 794 -14.05 -9.87 -17.01
C LEU A 794 -15.53 -9.82 -17.43
N GLY A 795 -16.42 -10.58 -16.77
CA GLY A 795 -17.85 -10.53 -17.07
C GLY A 795 -18.50 -9.19 -16.75
N SER A 796 -17.95 -8.43 -15.80
CA SER A 796 -18.48 -7.13 -15.40
C SER A 796 -17.97 -5.99 -16.29
N ASP A 797 -17.02 -6.27 -17.19
CA ASP A 797 -16.58 -5.32 -18.22
C ASP A 797 -17.55 -5.37 -19.43
N PRO A 798 -18.33 -4.30 -19.68
CA PRO A 798 -19.26 -4.28 -20.81
C PRO A 798 -18.57 -4.50 -22.15
N ILE A 799 -17.32 -4.06 -22.31
CA ILE A 799 -16.55 -4.19 -23.55
C ILE A 799 -16.28 -5.67 -23.86
N ALA A 800 -16.13 -6.52 -22.85
CA ALA A 800 -15.88 -7.94 -23.03
C ALA A 800 -17.14 -8.73 -23.40
N THR A 801 -18.34 -8.19 -23.17
CA THR A 801 -19.62 -8.90 -23.35
C THR A 801 -19.74 -9.60 -24.72
N PRO A 802 -19.45 -8.95 -25.87
CA PRO A 802 -19.59 -9.62 -27.17
C PRO A 802 -18.63 -10.78 -27.36
N ILE A 803 -17.41 -10.65 -26.84
CA ILE A 803 -16.43 -11.74 -26.88
C ILE A 803 -16.94 -12.89 -26.04
N LEU A 804 -17.37 -12.62 -24.81
CA LEU A 804 -17.85 -13.66 -23.89
C LEU A 804 -19.04 -14.43 -24.45
N ILE A 805 -20.02 -13.73 -25.01
CA ILE A 805 -21.18 -14.35 -25.66
C ILE A 805 -20.76 -15.10 -26.93
N GLY A 806 -19.92 -14.48 -27.77
CA GLY A 806 -19.43 -15.08 -29.01
C GLY A 806 -18.48 -16.27 -28.82
N LEU A 807 -17.85 -16.39 -27.66
CA LEU A 807 -17.10 -17.59 -27.27
C LEU A 807 -18.02 -18.76 -26.90
N GLY A 808 -19.32 -18.51 -26.70
CA GLY A 808 -20.34 -19.51 -26.43
C GLY A 808 -20.70 -19.69 -24.96
N LEU A 809 -20.43 -18.72 -24.08
CA LEU A 809 -20.87 -18.84 -22.69
C LEU A 809 -22.41 -18.93 -22.58
N ASP A 810 -22.90 -19.81 -21.71
CA ASP A 810 -24.34 -19.98 -21.48
C ASP A 810 -24.85 -18.96 -20.45
N ASP A 811 -24.03 -18.69 -19.42
CA ASP A 811 -24.37 -17.80 -18.33
C ASP A 811 -23.18 -16.90 -17.93
N VAL A 812 -23.43 -15.73 -17.36
CA VAL A 812 -22.39 -14.87 -16.76
C VAL A 812 -22.78 -14.50 -15.32
N SER A 813 -21.80 -14.41 -14.43
CA SER A 813 -22.00 -14.07 -13.02
C SER A 813 -21.16 -12.86 -12.63
N LEU A 814 -21.82 -11.78 -12.22
CA LEU A 814 -21.26 -10.43 -12.22
C LEU A 814 -21.40 -9.74 -10.85
N ASN A 815 -20.70 -8.62 -10.63
CA ASN A 815 -21.07 -7.72 -9.54
C ASN A 815 -22.54 -7.25 -9.76
N PRO A 816 -23.41 -7.22 -8.73
CA PRO A 816 -24.80 -6.79 -8.84
C PRO A 816 -25.02 -5.49 -9.65
N GLN A 817 -24.14 -4.49 -9.47
CA GLN A 817 -24.27 -3.19 -10.13
C GLN A 817 -24.01 -3.23 -11.65
N ALA A 818 -23.33 -4.27 -12.14
CA ALA A 818 -23.04 -4.45 -13.57
C ALA A 818 -24.18 -5.15 -14.32
N ILE A 819 -25.11 -5.81 -13.62
CA ILE A 819 -26.16 -6.65 -14.20
C ILE A 819 -27.05 -5.88 -15.19
N PRO A 820 -27.60 -4.69 -14.85
CA PRO A 820 -28.46 -3.96 -15.78
C PRO A 820 -27.76 -3.61 -17.10
N ARG A 821 -26.48 -3.22 -17.02
CA ARG A 821 -25.68 -2.83 -18.19
C ARG A 821 -25.33 -4.04 -19.05
N CYS A 822 -24.94 -5.16 -18.44
CA CYS A 822 -24.68 -6.40 -19.16
C CYS A 822 -25.93 -6.91 -19.88
N LYS A 823 -27.09 -6.92 -19.20
CA LYS A 823 -28.36 -7.32 -19.83
C LYS A 823 -28.73 -6.43 -21.00
N LYS A 824 -28.57 -5.11 -20.85
CA LYS A 824 -28.75 -4.16 -21.96
C LYS A 824 -27.83 -4.51 -23.14
N ALA A 825 -26.54 -4.71 -22.90
CA ALA A 825 -25.57 -5.04 -23.96
C ALA A 825 -25.93 -6.33 -24.70
N ILE A 826 -26.32 -7.39 -23.98
CA ILE A 826 -26.77 -8.66 -24.59
C ILE A 826 -27.99 -8.43 -25.50
N THR A 827 -28.96 -7.62 -25.07
CA THR A 827 -30.19 -7.37 -25.85
C THR A 827 -29.99 -6.52 -27.11
N GLN A 828 -28.82 -5.91 -27.28
CA GLN A 828 -28.44 -5.09 -28.43
C GLN A 828 -27.52 -5.84 -29.41
N LEU A 829 -27.18 -7.09 -29.12
CA LEU A 829 -26.21 -7.87 -29.89
C LEU A 829 -26.90 -9.07 -30.53
N SER A 830 -26.54 -9.43 -31.77
CA SER A 830 -26.84 -10.76 -32.31
C SER A 830 -25.72 -11.75 -31.95
N PHE A 831 -26.08 -13.02 -31.75
CA PHE A 831 -25.11 -14.06 -31.46
C PHE A 831 -24.09 -14.23 -32.61
N ILE A 832 -24.54 -14.10 -33.86
CA ILE A 832 -23.67 -14.18 -35.06
C ILE A 832 -22.61 -13.06 -35.09
N GLU A 833 -23.00 -11.82 -34.76
CA GLU A 833 -22.06 -10.70 -34.62
C GLU A 833 -21.07 -10.97 -33.48
N ALA A 834 -21.56 -11.47 -32.35
CA ALA A 834 -20.73 -11.83 -31.20
C ALA A 834 -19.67 -12.89 -31.57
N GLU A 835 -20.05 -13.96 -32.28
CA GLU A 835 -19.14 -15.01 -32.75
C GLU A 835 -18.06 -14.44 -33.68
N THR A 836 -18.45 -13.52 -34.57
CA THR A 836 -17.51 -12.86 -35.48
C THR A 836 -16.49 -12.03 -34.71
N ILE A 837 -16.95 -11.23 -33.74
CA ILE A 837 -16.10 -10.41 -32.86
C ILE A 837 -15.14 -11.31 -32.05
N ALA A 838 -15.65 -12.38 -31.46
CA ALA A 838 -14.84 -13.33 -30.69
C ALA A 838 -13.77 -14.01 -31.57
N SER A 839 -14.13 -14.43 -32.78
CA SER A 839 -13.20 -15.03 -33.75
C SER A 839 -12.05 -14.08 -34.12
N GLU A 840 -12.34 -12.80 -34.35
CA GLU A 840 -11.33 -11.79 -34.63
C GLU A 840 -10.49 -11.44 -33.39
N ALA A 841 -11.09 -11.41 -32.20
CA ALA A 841 -10.38 -11.19 -30.93
C ALA A 841 -9.33 -12.28 -30.67
N LEU A 842 -9.66 -13.54 -30.96
CA LEU A 842 -8.76 -14.69 -30.79
C LEU A 842 -7.54 -14.66 -31.73
N LYS A 843 -7.58 -13.87 -32.81
CA LYS A 843 -6.48 -13.70 -33.79
C LYS A 843 -5.54 -12.55 -33.43
N GLN A 844 -5.91 -11.68 -32.49
CA GLN A 844 -5.07 -10.54 -32.11
C GLN A 844 -3.79 -10.99 -31.39
N GLU A 845 -2.82 -10.07 -31.30
CA GLU A 845 -1.51 -10.34 -30.70
C GLU A 845 -1.41 -9.88 -29.23
N SER A 846 -2.35 -9.06 -28.75
CA SER A 846 -2.34 -8.53 -27.38
C SER A 846 -3.72 -8.11 -26.91
N ALA A 847 -3.90 -7.99 -25.59
CA ALA A 847 -5.13 -7.46 -25.00
C ALA A 847 -5.43 -6.02 -25.43
N ALA A 848 -4.41 -5.20 -25.67
CA ALA A 848 -4.57 -3.84 -26.20
C ALA A 848 -5.19 -3.87 -27.62
N LYS A 849 -4.72 -4.78 -28.48
CA LYS A 849 -5.29 -4.98 -29.83
C LYS A 849 -6.70 -5.54 -29.80
N VAL A 850 -7.00 -6.44 -28.87
CA VAL A 850 -8.39 -6.90 -28.62
C VAL A 850 -9.30 -5.73 -28.23
N ARG A 851 -8.87 -4.86 -27.32
CA ARG A 851 -9.65 -3.65 -26.98
C ARG A 851 -9.79 -2.69 -28.15
N GLU A 852 -8.74 -2.49 -28.96
CA GLU A 852 -8.80 -1.67 -30.17
C GLU A 852 -9.81 -2.23 -31.18
N LEU A 853 -9.82 -3.54 -31.39
CA LEU A 853 -10.80 -4.23 -32.23
C LEU A 853 -12.23 -3.94 -31.76
N LEU A 854 -12.49 -4.07 -30.46
CA LEU A 854 -13.82 -3.82 -29.89
C LEU A 854 -14.27 -2.36 -30.04
N ARG A 855 -13.34 -1.41 -30.17
CA ARG A 855 -13.67 0.00 -30.48
C ARG A 855 -14.14 0.19 -31.91
N THR A 856 -13.75 -0.68 -32.83
CA THR A 856 -14.13 -0.59 -34.26
C THR A 856 -15.49 -1.23 -34.56
N PHE A 857 -15.92 -2.19 -33.75
CA PHE A 857 -17.25 -2.78 -33.85
C PHE A 857 -18.28 -1.89 -33.16
N LYS A 858 -19.01 -1.09 -33.94
CA LYS A 858 -20.19 -0.37 -33.46
C LYS A 858 -21.37 -1.34 -33.45
N TYR A 859 -22.05 -1.46 -32.31
CA TYR A 859 -23.34 -2.13 -32.24
C TYR A 859 -24.33 -1.36 -33.13
N SER A 860 -24.96 -2.08 -34.05
CA SER A 860 -25.97 -1.59 -35.00
C SER A 860 -27.22 -1.06 -34.29
#